data_AF-A0A2A2Q7L8-F1
#
_entry.id   AF-A0A2A2Q7L8-F1
#
_cell.length_a   1.000
_cell.length_b   1.000
_cell.length_c   1.000
_cell.angle_alpha   90.00
_cell.angle_beta   90.00
_cell.angle_gamma   90.00
#
_symmetry.space_group_name_H-M   'P 1'
#
loop_
_entity.id
_entity.type
_entity.pdbx_description
1 polymer ?
#
loop_
_entity_poly.entity_id
_entity_poly.type
_entity_poly.pdbx_seq_one_letter_code
_entity_poly.pdbx_strand_id
1 'polypeptide(L)'
;MRTIPHALRLSGTEAYNHTADKRFLMIGERTNVAGSPQFAKLVRAGDLEAAVEVARQQVENGANVIDICFDDGLIDGKAMMSRYLQLLQGEPDVAKVPIMVDSSKWEILEAGLKCLQGKGIVNSISLKEGEEVFKNHARHIMRYGAAVVVMAFDENGQAATYEEKIRICERAYRILVDEVGFNADDIIFDPNILTVATGIEEHNNYALDFINATRWIKQNLPGAKVSGGVSNISFSFRGNNVVREAMHSAFLYHAGKAGMDMGIVNAGMLEVYDQIPKELLEHVEDVLLNRRPDATERLLELAERFKGQGGKKVEEDLSWREKPVEKRLEHALLRGIDKFIDEDTEEARKKYGRPLKVIEGPLMDGMGVVGDLFGAGKMFLPQVVKSARVMKKAVAWLTPFMEEEKAEHLAGDIAAIKAENPALSDDEALRLAERGRSAGRFLIATVKGDVHDIGKNIVGVVLACNGFEVTDLGVMVSCDKILDKAIEIGADVIGLSGLITPSLDEMVHVAKEMERRGFKTPLLIGGATTSAAHTAIKIAEHYSGPIVHVNDASRSVPVTTSLLSADQRDGFVRDNLAKQKSLRENFISGPKKETLTLEQARNAAPKYDRDNYTPPVPEFIGTRTLEMPLRDLVDYIDWTPFFHAWELRGVWDREHKVLKTKNAEGAAEAAKLHQDALGWIDRIIAEKRFSARGIYGFFPANSAGDDIIVWTDETRSAERTRFHSLRQQIKKDSGKPNVALSDWVMPVAAVSNRQAQIFKPTYGSNESAIEKQKWGSLPHWYRENATYAVTFRLEDSFPAKVLNSYRKEKEDLQKRLAEAEKTSDSKLVQDLQVALGKLYRDRIETVLDEGMGEAWMKNPEIAKIISDSLQHFAGERYDLGAWCVMPNHVHAIISPREGHSLPDILRSIKRHSALEANRQLGREGEFWQKESYDHMIRDGEDYQNQRDYILENPKSAGLEGWKFVGEGAGRLETAATDHIGGFVVGIHGADEFAAELDKENDPYGSIMVKAIADRFAEAFAECLHHRARIDWGYEAEGELTNDQLIHENYQGIRPAPGYPAQPDHTEKPLLFDLLGATDATGVSLTESCAMHPGAAVCGLYFSHPESHYFAISELQKDQVEDYAKRKGMTLAEAEKWLGPWLGYIP
;
A
#
# COMPACT_ATOMS: atom_id res chain seq x y z
N MET A 1 -2.58 6.06 -9.00
CA MET A 1 -1.18 6.08 -8.50
C MET A 1 -1.16 6.60 -7.06
N ARG A 2 -0.90 5.73 -6.08
CA ARG A 2 -0.59 6.18 -4.71
C ARG A 2 0.67 7.06 -4.76
N THR A 3 0.60 8.29 -4.26
CA THR A 3 1.79 9.15 -4.15
C THR A 3 2.75 8.53 -3.15
N ILE A 4 3.83 7.95 -3.66
CA ILE A 4 4.92 7.40 -2.87
C ILE A 4 5.51 8.53 -2.01
N PRO A 5 5.55 8.43 -0.68
CA PRO A 5 6.10 9.48 0.17
C PRO A 5 7.56 9.79 -0.18
N HIS A 6 7.96 11.06 -0.17
CA HIS A 6 9.36 11.44 -0.39
C HIS A 6 10.26 10.83 0.70
N ALA A 7 11.27 10.07 0.27
CA ALA A 7 12.23 9.40 1.14
C ALA A 7 13.41 8.87 0.31
N LEU A 8 14.63 8.89 0.90
CA LEU A 8 15.76 8.16 0.34
C LEU A 8 15.48 6.67 0.51
N ARG A 9 15.47 5.92 -0.59
CA ARG A 9 15.19 4.48 -0.60
C ARG A 9 16.43 3.74 -1.04
N LEU A 10 16.92 2.86 -0.20
CA LEU A 10 18.08 2.01 -0.43
C LEU A 10 17.66 0.55 -0.26
N SER A 11 18.46 -0.39 -0.73
CA SER A 11 18.30 -1.80 -0.38
C SER A 11 19.60 -2.58 -0.50
N GLY A 12 19.79 -3.51 0.43
CA GLY A 12 20.57 -4.73 0.20
C GLY A 12 19.62 -5.79 -0.35
N THR A 13 19.58 -6.98 0.27
CA THR A 13 18.49 -7.94 0.11
C THR A 13 17.21 -7.50 0.83
N GLU A 14 17.31 -6.60 1.83
CA GLU A 14 16.18 -5.95 2.50
C GLU A 14 16.05 -4.48 2.08
N ALA A 15 14.80 -3.99 2.05
CA ALA A 15 14.52 -2.59 1.75
C ALA A 15 14.78 -1.69 2.96
N TYR A 16 15.51 -0.59 2.74
CA TYR A 16 15.77 0.46 3.70
C TYR A 16 15.19 1.80 3.22
N ASN A 17 14.06 2.21 3.79
CA ASN A 17 13.46 3.51 3.53
C ASN A 17 13.87 4.52 4.62
N HIS A 18 14.59 5.58 4.27
CA HIS A 18 14.97 6.68 5.15
C HIS A 18 13.90 7.79 5.11
N THR A 19 12.87 7.63 5.95
CA THR A 19 11.72 8.52 6.10
C THR A 19 11.95 9.56 7.19
N ALA A 20 11.17 10.64 7.21
CA ALA A 20 11.36 11.77 8.14
C ALA A 20 11.26 11.42 9.64
N ASP A 21 10.65 10.29 10.00
CA ASP A 21 10.58 9.75 11.37
C ASP A 21 11.88 9.04 11.82
N LYS A 22 12.76 8.68 10.87
CA LYS A 22 14.08 8.12 11.16
C LYS A 22 15.10 9.24 11.26
N ARG A 23 15.74 9.37 12.43
CA ARG A 23 16.55 10.55 12.76
C ARG A 23 17.97 10.55 12.19
N PHE A 24 18.61 9.40 11.99
CA PHE A 24 20.02 9.33 11.54
C PHE A 24 20.40 7.96 10.97
N LEU A 25 21.20 7.92 9.90
CA LEU A 25 21.70 6.69 9.25
C LEU A 25 23.21 6.54 9.46
N MET A 26 23.62 5.39 9.99
CA MET A 26 25.02 5.07 10.28
C MET A 26 25.67 4.35 9.10
N ILE A 27 26.76 4.89 8.56
CA ILE A 27 27.53 4.25 7.48
C ILE A 27 28.85 3.75 8.04
N GLY A 28 29.09 2.43 7.97
CA GLY A 28 30.30 1.79 8.52
C GLY A 28 31.53 2.00 7.65
N GLU A 29 32.60 2.56 8.21
CA GLU A 29 33.83 2.98 7.49
C GLU A 29 35.00 1.95 7.46
N ARG A 30 34.87 0.80 8.14
CA ARG A 30 36.01 -0.11 8.41
C ARG A 30 36.37 -1.04 7.27
N THR A 31 35.57 -1.06 6.21
CA THR A 31 35.77 -1.80 4.94
C THR A 31 36.46 -0.92 3.88
N ASN A 32 37.46 -0.16 4.33
CA ASN A 32 38.20 0.80 3.51
C ASN A 32 39.70 0.50 3.60
N VAL A 33 40.35 0.17 2.47
CA VAL A 33 41.79 -0.17 2.44
C VAL A 33 42.68 1.00 2.87
N ALA A 34 42.30 2.24 2.54
CA ALA A 34 43.05 3.42 2.97
C ALA A 34 42.76 3.81 4.43
N GLY A 35 41.55 3.56 4.92
CA GLY A 35 41.07 3.99 6.24
C GLY A 35 41.20 2.97 7.38
N SER A 36 41.33 1.68 7.07
CA SER A 36 41.31 0.59 8.06
C SER A 36 42.57 -0.28 7.96
N PRO A 37 43.54 -0.12 8.89
CA PRO A 37 44.77 -0.91 8.88
C PRO A 37 44.56 -2.42 8.94
N GLN A 38 43.52 -2.85 9.67
CA GLN A 38 43.14 -4.26 9.77
C GLN A 38 42.62 -4.78 8.43
N PHE A 39 41.67 -4.07 7.80
CA PHE A 39 41.11 -4.47 6.51
C PHE A 39 42.18 -4.46 5.42
N ALA A 40 43.02 -3.43 5.37
CA ALA A 40 44.14 -3.33 4.44
C ALA A 40 45.11 -4.52 4.55
N LYS A 41 45.40 -4.97 5.77
CA LYS A 41 46.26 -6.13 6.02
C LYS A 41 45.63 -7.42 5.48
N LEU A 42 44.34 -7.64 5.73
CA LEU A 42 43.61 -8.84 5.29
C LEU A 42 43.51 -8.88 3.76
N VAL A 43 43.14 -7.76 3.13
CA VAL A 43 43.02 -7.64 1.67
C VAL A 43 44.38 -7.87 0.98
N ARG A 44 45.47 -7.26 1.49
CA ARG A 44 46.82 -7.49 0.93
C ARG A 44 47.33 -8.91 1.14
N ALA A 45 46.87 -9.60 2.19
CA ALA A 45 47.17 -11.01 2.44
C ALA A 45 46.31 -11.97 1.61
N GLY A 46 45.27 -11.48 0.93
CA GLY A 46 44.33 -12.30 0.18
C GLY A 46 43.30 -13.06 1.03
N ASP A 47 43.23 -12.77 2.33
CA ASP A 47 42.29 -13.39 3.28
C ASP A 47 40.96 -12.63 3.27
N LEU A 48 40.16 -12.91 2.24
CA LEU A 48 38.90 -12.23 2.03
C LEU A 48 37.81 -12.74 3.00
N GLU A 49 37.86 -13.98 3.45
CA GLU A 49 36.94 -14.51 4.45
C GLU A 49 37.05 -13.73 5.78
N ALA A 50 38.27 -13.51 6.28
CA ALA A 50 38.45 -12.67 7.47
C ALA A 50 38.10 -11.19 7.21
N ALA A 51 38.20 -10.73 5.95
CA ALA A 51 37.77 -9.38 5.58
C ALA A 51 36.23 -9.24 5.58
N VAL A 52 35.47 -10.31 5.28
CA VAL A 52 34.00 -10.34 5.43
C VAL A 52 33.59 -10.16 6.89
N GLU A 53 34.33 -10.77 7.82
CA GLU A 53 34.09 -10.61 9.26
C GLU A 53 34.15 -9.14 9.72
N VAL A 54 35.03 -8.33 9.11
CA VAL A 54 35.09 -6.88 9.39
C VAL A 54 33.78 -6.19 8.98
N ALA A 55 33.18 -6.58 7.85
CA ALA A 55 31.88 -6.05 7.43
C ALA A 55 30.75 -6.52 8.37
N ARG A 56 30.74 -7.81 8.71
CA ARG A 56 29.77 -8.43 9.62
C ARG A 56 29.76 -7.73 10.98
N GLN A 57 30.94 -7.53 11.56
CA GLN A 57 31.11 -6.84 12.83
C GLN A 57 30.59 -5.39 12.80
N GLN A 58 30.68 -4.69 11.66
CA GLN A 58 30.11 -3.35 11.55
C GLN A 58 28.58 -3.37 11.58
N VAL A 59 27.96 -4.34 10.90
CA VAL A 59 26.50 -4.52 10.95
C VAL A 59 26.04 -4.92 12.35
N GLU A 60 26.75 -5.82 13.03
CA GLU A 60 26.47 -6.17 14.43
C GLU A 60 26.58 -4.97 15.38
N ASN A 61 27.54 -4.07 15.11
CA ASN A 61 27.68 -2.80 15.80
C ASN A 61 26.69 -1.73 15.30
N GLY A 62 25.67 -2.11 14.51
CA GLY A 62 24.54 -1.27 14.12
C GLY A 62 24.80 -0.30 12.96
N ALA A 63 25.78 -0.56 12.10
CA ALA A 63 25.88 0.11 10.81
C ALA A 63 24.66 -0.23 9.93
N ASN A 64 24.04 0.79 9.35
CA ASN A 64 22.88 0.65 8.47
C ASN A 64 23.25 0.49 7.00
N VAL A 65 24.43 0.99 6.62
CA VAL A 65 25.04 0.89 5.29
C VAL A 65 26.52 0.59 5.49
N ILE A 66 27.14 -0.17 4.60
CA ILE A 66 28.58 -0.46 4.64
C ILE A 66 29.29 0.29 3.51
N ASP A 67 30.28 1.10 3.84
CA ASP A 67 31.14 1.81 2.90
C ASP A 67 32.33 0.94 2.50
N ILE A 68 32.44 0.62 1.22
CA ILE A 68 33.45 -0.30 0.69
C ILE A 68 34.36 0.45 -0.26
N CYS A 69 35.65 0.52 0.08
CA CYS A 69 36.66 1.24 -0.68
C CYS A 69 37.93 0.39 -0.86
N PHE A 70 38.30 0.17 -2.12
CA PHE A 70 39.51 -0.56 -2.53
C PHE A 70 40.54 0.33 -3.23
N ASP A 71 40.49 1.64 -3.01
CA ASP A 71 41.49 2.56 -3.54
C ASP A 71 42.81 2.39 -2.81
N ASP A 72 43.76 1.72 -3.47
CA ASP A 72 45.14 1.58 -3.05
C ASP A 72 46.02 1.32 -4.28
N GLY A 73 47.21 1.92 -4.32
CA GLY A 73 48.10 1.82 -5.48
C GLY A 73 48.72 0.44 -5.70
N LEU A 74 48.56 -0.49 -4.75
CA LEU A 74 49.21 -1.80 -4.76
C LEU A 74 48.25 -2.96 -5.08
N ILE A 75 46.96 -2.71 -5.27
CA ILE A 75 45.96 -3.75 -5.56
C ILE A 75 45.17 -3.43 -6.83
N ASP A 76 44.68 -4.47 -7.50
CA ASP A 76 43.68 -4.32 -8.55
C ASP A 76 42.31 -4.02 -7.91
N GLY A 77 42.03 -2.73 -7.68
CA GLY A 77 40.81 -2.29 -7.02
C GLY A 77 39.53 -2.72 -7.75
N LYS A 78 39.55 -2.81 -9.09
CA LYS A 78 38.39 -3.22 -9.89
C LYS A 78 38.07 -4.70 -9.67
N ALA A 79 39.09 -5.56 -9.75
CA ALA A 79 38.94 -6.99 -9.51
C ALA A 79 38.57 -7.27 -8.04
N MET A 80 39.20 -6.57 -7.08
CA MET A 80 38.92 -6.74 -5.66
C MET A 80 37.51 -6.29 -5.28
N MET A 81 37.04 -5.14 -5.76
CA MET A 81 35.67 -4.67 -5.53
C MET A 81 34.64 -5.71 -5.98
N SER A 82 34.79 -6.23 -7.20
CA SER A 82 33.87 -7.22 -7.77
C SER A 82 33.88 -8.51 -6.94
N ARG A 83 35.06 -9.06 -6.65
CA ARG A 83 35.21 -10.31 -5.89
C ARG A 83 34.71 -10.19 -4.46
N TYR A 84 35.02 -9.08 -3.78
CA TYR A 84 34.60 -8.88 -2.39
C TYR A 84 33.09 -8.69 -2.28
N LEU A 85 32.48 -7.89 -3.17
CA LEU A 85 31.03 -7.75 -3.20
C LEU A 85 30.34 -9.10 -3.46
N GLN A 86 30.82 -9.91 -4.39
CA GLN A 86 30.31 -11.27 -4.64
C GLN A 86 30.43 -12.19 -3.41
N LEU A 87 31.47 -12.04 -2.59
CA LEU A 87 31.60 -12.79 -1.34
C LEU A 87 30.59 -12.29 -0.29
N LEU A 88 30.40 -10.97 -0.17
CA LEU A 88 29.41 -10.40 0.74
C LEU A 88 27.97 -10.84 0.41
N GLN A 89 27.68 -11.13 -0.85
CA GLN A 89 26.39 -11.72 -1.25
C GLN A 89 26.10 -13.07 -0.58
N GLY A 90 27.15 -13.81 -0.20
CA GLY A 90 27.04 -15.09 0.52
C GLY A 90 26.95 -14.95 2.03
N GLU A 91 27.08 -13.74 2.59
CA GLU A 91 27.02 -13.47 4.03
C GLU A 91 25.68 -12.80 4.39
N PRO A 92 24.69 -13.53 4.92
CA PRO A 92 23.31 -13.04 5.07
C PRO A 92 23.20 -11.75 5.89
N ASP A 93 24.05 -11.61 6.92
CA ASP A 93 24.03 -10.45 7.80
C ASP A 93 24.54 -9.17 7.13
N VAL A 94 25.48 -9.28 6.18
CA VAL A 94 25.98 -8.11 5.44
C VAL A 94 25.13 -7.86 4.20
N ALA A 95 24.65 -8.91 3.53
CA ALA A 95 23.83 -8.79 2.33
C ALA A 95 22.50 -8.04 2.56
N LYS A 96 21.94 -8.08 3.79
CA LYS A 96 20.68 -7.39 4.12
C LYS A 96 20.77 -5.87 4.11
N VAL A 97 21.94 -5.30 4.41
CA VAL A 97 22.12 -3.84 4.46
C VAL A 97 22.56 -3.28 3.11
N PRO A 98 22.15 -2.07 2.71
CA PRO A 98 22.65 -1.45 1.48
C PRO A 98 24.16 -1.24 1.52
N ILE A 99 24.79 -1.29 0.35
CA ILE A 99 26.22 -1.08 0.18
C ILE A 99 26.47 0.29 -0.47
N MET A 100 27.43 1.01 0.10
CA MET A 100 28.02 2.19 -0.49
C MET A 100 29.33 1.80 -1.19
N VAL A 101 29.36 1.95 -2.51
CA VAL A 101 30.56 1.68 -3.33
C VAL A 101 31.38 2.95 -3.39
N ASP A 102 32.57 2.92 -2.81
CA ASP A 102 33.49 4.06 -2.73
C ASP A 102 34.74 3.87 -3.58
N SER A 103 35.05 4.86 -4.41
CA SER A 103 36.26 4.93 -5.24
C SER A 103 36.41 6.28 -5.94
N SER A 104 37.66 6.74 -6.05
CA SER A 104 38.07 7.89 -6.86
C SER A 104 38.10 7.62 -8.37
N LYS A 105 38.05 6.35 -8.78
CA LYS A 105 38.06 5.89 -10.18
C LYS A 105 36.68 5.38 -10.60
N TRP A 106 36.15 5.94 -11.68
CA TRP A 106 34.85 5.57 -12.24
C TRP A 106 34.73 4.07 -12.59
N GLU A 107 35.78 3.49 -13.17
CA GLU A 107 35.81 2.08 -13.60
C GLU A 107 35.65 1.06 -12.46
N ILE A 108 36.00 1.45 -11.22
CA ILE A 108 35.81 0.63 -10.01
C ILE A 108 34.38 0.83 -9.48
N LEU A 109 33.87 2.07 -9.47
CA LEU A 109 32.48 2.36 -9.10
C LEU A 109 31.51 1.57 -10.00
N GLU A 110 31.74 1.58 -11.32
CA GLU A 110 30.91 0.85 -12.28
C GLU A 110 31.03 -0.68 -12.07
N ALA A 111 32.21 -1.19 -11.75
CA ALA A 111 32.38 -2.61 -11.44
C ALA A 111 31.64 -3.01 -10.16
N GLY A 112 31.66 -2.15 -9.13
CA GLY A 112 30.91 -2.36 -7.91
C GLY A 112 29.41 -2.33 -8.12
N LEU A 113 28.90 -1.33 -8.85
CA LEU A 113 27.47 -1.21 -9.21
C LEU A 113 26.92 -2.45 -9.92
N LYS A 114 27.70 -3.06 -10.81
CA LYS A 114 27.35 -4.33 -11.49
C LYS A 114 27.19 -5.52 -10.54
N CYS A 115 27.76 -5.43 -9.33
CA CYS A 115 27.76 -6.50 -8.33
C CYS A 115 26.77 -6.25 -7.17
N LEU A 116 26.02 -5.15 -7.17
CA LEU A 116 25.05 -4.85 -6.11
C LEU A 116 23.77 -5.67 -6.29
N GLN A 117 23.25 -6.19 -5.17
CA GLN A 117 21.99 -6.96 -5.14
C GLN A 117 20.74 -6.07 -5.06
N GLY A 118 20.90 -4.81 -4.63
CA GLY A 118 19.82 -3.86 -4.42
C GLY A 118 20.26 -2.42 -4.71
N LYS A 119 19.44 -1.46 -4.31
CA LYS A 119 19.71 -0.03 -4.49
C LYS A 119 20.77 0.45 -3.49
N GLY A 120 22.03 0.40 -3.90
CA GLY A 120 23.16 0.94 -3.14
C GLY A 120 23.39 2.44 -3.34
N ILE A 121 24.53 2.90 -2.84
CA ILE A 121 24.98 4.30 -2.94
C ILE A 121 26.32 4.35 -3.68
N VAL A 122 26.48 5.33 -4.57
CA VAL A 122 27.78 5.66 -5.17
C VAL A 122 28.43 6.78 -4.38
N ASN A 123 29.64 6.55 -3.86
CA ASN A 123 30.45 7.55 -3.17
C ASN A 123 31.78 7.77 -3.93
N SER A 124 32.03 8.90 -4.56
CA SER A 124 31.13 10.01 -4.87
C SER A 124 31.36 10.46 -6.31
N ILE A 125 30.47 11.33 -6.81
CA ILE A 125 30.71 12.14 -8.01
C ILE A 125 30.84 13.62 -7.63
N SER A 126 31.50 14.41 -8.47
CA SER A 126 31.63 15.85 -8.25
C SER A 126 31.84 16.62 -9.57
N LEU A 127 31.82 17.95 -9.51
CA LEU A 127 32.01 18.85 -10.66
C LEU A 127 33.49 19.07 -11.02
N LYS A 128 34.44 18.46 -10.30
CA LYS A 128 35.90 18.69 -10.46
C LYS A 128 36.42 18.44 -11.88
N GLU A 129 35.81 17.50 -12.60
CA GLU A 129 36.18 17.10 -13.99
C GLU A 129 35.33 17.83 -15.04
N GLY A 130 34.52 18.80 -14.62
CA GLY A 130 33.61 19.55 -15.46
C GLY A 130 32.20 18.96 -15.49
N GLU A 131 31.27 19.83 -15.86
CA GLU A 131 29.84 19.58 -15.84
C GLU A 131 29.38 18.41 -16.73
N GLU A 132 29.94 18.26 -17.94
CA GLU A 132 29.54 17.20 -18.86
C GLU A 132 29.90 15.80 -18.33
N VAL A 133 31.08 15.66 -17.71
CA VAL A 133 31.48 14.40 -17.07
C VAL A 133 30.56 14.09 -15.89
N PHE A 134 30.25 15.10 -15.07
CA PHE A 134 29.31 14.98 -13.96
C PHE A 134 27.91 14.52 -14.40
N LYS A 135 27.35 15.13 -15.46
CA LYS A 135 26.07 14.72 -16.06
C LYS A 135 26.11 13.30 -16.60
N ASN A 136 27.22 12.91 -17.25
CA ASN A 136 27.38 11.56 -17.79
C ASN A 136 27.45 10.51 -16.68
N HIS A 137 28.22 10.74 -15.63
CA HIS A 137 28.25 9.88 -14.46
C HIS A 137 26.86 9.78 -13.81
N ALA A 138 26.17 10.90 -13.59
CA ALA A 138 24.83 10.92 -13.02
C ALA A 138 23.82 10.07 -13.83
N ARG A 139 23.77 10.25 -15.16
CA ARG A 139 22.91 9.44 -16.04
C ARG A 139 23.26 7.95 -15.97
N HIS A 140 24.54 7.62 -15.83
CA HIS A 140 24.97 6.23 -15.71
C HIS A 140 24.54 5.63 -14.37
N ILE A 141 24.66 6.37 -13.26
CA ILE A 141 24.16 5.94 -11.94
C ILE A 141 22.64 5.69 -11.99
N MET A 142 21.88 6.58 -12.64
CA MET A 142 20.43 6.41 -12.82
C MET A 142 20.06 5.10 -13.53
N ARG A 143 20.88 4.66 -14.50
CA ARG A 143 20.65 3.37 -15.19
C ARG A 143 20.78 2.17 -14.26
N TYR A 144 21.61 2.26 -13.22
CA TYR A 144 21.72 1.25 -12.17
C TYR A 144 20.70 1.45 -11.03
N GLY A 145 19.94 2.55 -11.05
CA GLY A 145 18.95 2.88 -10.03
C GLY A 145 19.56 3.23 -8.66
N ALA A 146 20.86 3.54 -8.57
CA ALA A 146 21.54 3.78 -7.31
C ALA A 146 21.35 5.23 -6.81
N ALA A 147 21.48 5.45 -5.50
CA ALA A 147 21.60 6.78 -4.93
C ALA A 147 23.04 7.30 -5.04
N VAL A 148 23.25 8.61 -4.85
CA VAL A 148 24.55 9.23 -5.13
C VAL A 148 24.98 10.20 -4.03
N VAL A 149 26.22 10.04 -3.57
CA VAL A 149 26.93 11.06 -2.81
C VAL A 149 27.56 12.06 -3.77
N VAL A 150 27.24 13.34 -3.58
CA VAL A 150 27.77 14.46 -4.34
C VAL A 150 28.70 15.25 -3.44
N MET A 151 30.00 15.15 -3.71
CA MET A 151 31.01 15.87 -2.96
C MET A 151 31.06 17.33 -3.41
N ALA A 152 31.13 18.28 -2.47
CA ALA A 152 31.24 19.70 -2.75
C ALA A 152 32.65 20.07 -3.27
N PHE A 153 32.93 19.68 -4.51
CA PHE A 153 34.19 19.91 -5.21
C PHE A 153 33.87 20.23 -6.67
N ASP A 154 34.20 21.46 -7.10
CA ASP A 154 34.04 21.91 -8.48
C ASP A 154 35.39 22.16 -9.17
N GLU A 155 35.37 22.72 -10.37
CA GLU A 155 36.55 22.99 -11.20
C GLU A 155 37.55 23.96 -10.53
N ASN A 156 37.12 24.71 -9.49
CA ASN A 156 37.95 25.65 -8.75
C ASN A 156 38.54 25.06 -7.47
N GLY A 157 38.12 23.87 -7.06
CA GLY A 157 38.64 23.21 -5.87
C GLY A 157 37.56 22.65 -4.92
N GLN A 158 38.04 22.15 -3.78
CA GLN A 158 37.19 21.63 -2.71
C GLN A 158 36.61 22.76 -1.86
N ALA A 159 35.31 22.67 -1.53
CA ALA A 159 34.62 23.68 -0.74
C ALA A 159 35.12 23.74 0.72
N ALA A 160 35.82 24.82 1.06
CA ALA A 160 36.34 25.06 2.42
C ALA A 160 35.37 25.89 3.29
N THR A 161 34.85 27.00 2.77
CA THR A 161 33.99 27.94 3.52
C THR A 161 32.50 27.61 3.37
N TYR A 162 31.67 28.19 4.23
CA TYR A 162 30.21 28.07 4.14
C TYR A 162 29.67 28.50 2.76
N GLU A 163 30.13 29.64 2.23
CA GLU A 163 29.67 30.19 0.93
C GLU A 163 29.98 29.24 -0.22
N GLU A 164 31.19 28.66 -0.24
CA GLU A 164 31.58 27.73 -1.29
C GLU A 164 30.81 26.41 -1.19
N LYS A 165 30.56 25.92 0.04
CA LYS A 165 29.75 24.71 0.27
C LYS A 165 28.34 24.87 -0.30
N ILE A 166 27.65 25.97 0.00
CA ILE A 166 26.28 26.19 -0.49
C ILE A 166 26.27 26.44 -2.01
N ARG A 167 27.23 27.21 -2.54
CA ARG A 167 27.34 27.51 -3.98
C ARG A 167 27.48 26.24 -4.81
N ILE A 168 28.39 25.35 -4.40
CA ILE A 168 28.68 24.11 -5.14
C ILE A 168 27.52 23.12 -4.99
N CYS A 169 26.98 22.93 -3.78
CA CYS A 169 25.82 22.04 -3.58
C CYS A 169 24.58 22.52 -4.35
N GLU A 170 24.30 23.82 -4.37
CA GLU A 170 23.20 24.39 -5.15
C GLU A 170 23.40 24.14 -6.65
N ARG A 171 24.58 24.48 -7.20
CA ARG A 171 24.88 24.26 -8.62
C ARG A 171 24.71 22.78 -9.00
N ALA A 172 25.28 21.87 -8.21
CA ALA A 172 25.17 20.45 -8.45
C ALA A 172 23.71 19.95 -8.36
N TYR A 173 22.93 20.44 -7.39
CA TYR A 173 21.51 20.11 -7.26
C TYR A 173 20.71 20.52 -8.49
N ARG A 174 20.89 21.76 -8.98
CA ARG A 174 20.21 22.27 -10.17
C ARG A 174 20.54 21.44 -11.40
N ILE A 175 21.81 21.11 -11.60
CA ILE A 175 22.22 20.24 -12.72
C ILE A 175 21.57 18.86 -12.60
N LEU A 176 21.60 18.23 -11.42
CA LEU A 176 21.06 16.89 -11.25
C LEU A 176 19.54 16.84 -11.38
N VAL A 177 18.82 17.76 -10.76
CA VAL A 177 17.35 17.74 -10.71
C VAL A 177 16.74 18.38 -11.96
N ASP A 178 17.18 19.58 -12.33
CA ASP A 178 16.53 20.37 -13.38
C ASP A 178 17.00 19.96 -14.79
N GLU A 179 18.25 19.53 -14.97
CA GLU A 179 18.79 19.18 -16.30
C GLU A 179 18.92 17.67 -16.55
N VAL A 180 19.31 16.89 -15.54
CA VAL A 180 19.47 15.43 -15.68
C VAL A 180 18.18 14.67 -15.35
N GLY A 181 17.31 15.23 -14.51
CA GLY A 181 16.08 14.57 -14.04
C GLY A 181 16.33 13.52 -12.95
N PHE A 182 17.42 13.65 -12.18
CA PHE A 182 17.74 12.79 -11.06
C PHE A 182 16.74 13.00 -9.93
N ASN A 183 16.29 11.91 -9.29
CA ASN A 183 15.38 12.00 -8.15
C ASN A 183 16.06 12.72 -6.97
N ALA A 184 15.50 13.84 -6.52
CA ALA A 184 16.05 14.65 -5.44
C ALA A 184 16.21 13.88 -4.12
N ASP A 185 15.34 12.90 -3.84
CA ASP A 185 15.43 12.05 -2.65
C ASP A 185 16.65 11.11 -2.65
N ASP A 186 17.25 10.86 -3.82
CA ASP A 186 18.42 9.99 -4.00
C ASP A 186 19.75 10.76 -4.05
N ILE A 187 19.70 12.09 -3.84
CA ILE A 187 20.88 12.96 -3.79
C ILE A 187 21.31 13.14 -2.33
N ILE A 188 22.55 12.77 -2.04
CA ILE A 188 23.19 12.91 -0.73
C ILE A 188 24.37 13.88 -0.90
N PHE A 189 24.32 15.07 -0.34
CA PHE A 189 25.47 15.97 -0.37
C PHE A 189 26.49 15.60 0.69
N ASP A 190 27.77 15.58 0.31
CA ASP A 190 28.90 15.71 1.24
C ASP A 190 29.50 17.12 1.09
N PRO A 191 29.14 18.07 1.96
CA PRO A 191 29.72 19.42 1.98
C PRO A 191 31.21 19.47 2.38
N ASN A 192 31.88 18.33 2.51
CA ASN A 192 33.24 18.13 3.03
C ASN A 192 33.37 18.45 4.52
N ILE A 193 33.45 17.39 5.34
CA ILE A 193 33.98 17.49 6.70
C ILE A 193 35.50 17.66 6.60
N LEU A 194 36.00 18.82 7.02
CA LEU A 194 37.44 19.13 7.03
C LEU A 194 37.99 19.13 8.46
N THR A 195 39.31 18.93 8.55
CA THR A 195 40.02 18.78 9.84
C THR A 195 40.03 20.10 10.62
N VAL A 196 39.63 20.06 11.90
CA VAL A 196 39.77 21.19 12.85
C VAL A 196 40.90 20.93 13.85
N ALA A 197 41.17 21.91 14.71
CA ALA A 197 42.24 21.87 15.71
C ALA A 197 43.63 21.57 15.13
N THR A 198 43.93 22.14 13.96
CA THR A 198 45.24 22.00 13.29
C THR A 198 46.27 23.03 13.75
N GLY A 199 45.83 24.07 14.47
CA GLY A 199 46.64 25.25 14.82
C GLY A 199 46.69 26.32 13.72
N ILE A 200 45.95 26.14 12.62
CA ILE A 200 45.81 27.11 11.52
C ILE A 200 44.47 27.83 11.71
N GLU A 201 44.48 29.16 11.78
CA GLU A 201 43.31 29.97 12.14
C GLU A 201 42.16 29.78 11.14
N GLU A 202 42.49 29.67 9.85
CA GLU A 202 41.56 29.44 8.76
C GLU A 202 40.78 28.12 8.90
N HIS A 203 41.32 27.15 9.66
CA HIS A 203 40.69 25.84 9.84
C HIS A 203 39.69 25.82 11.01
N ASN A 204 39.71 26.83 11.88
CA ASN A 204 38.89 26.84 13.10
C ASN A 204 37.38 26.79 12.79
N ASN A 205 36.97 27.31 11.64
CA ASN A 205 35.56 27.43 11.29
C ASN A 205 35.00 26.24 10.50
N TYR A 206 35.83 25.31 10.05
CA TYR A 206 35.41 24.26 9.11
C TYR A 206 34.24 23.38 9.61
N ALA A 207 34.23 23.05 10.89
CA ALA A 207 33.15 22.26 11.50
C ALA A 207 31.83 23.05 11.55
N LEU A 208 31.90 24.32 11.96
CA LEU A 208 30.75 25.20 12.04
C LEU A 208 30.19 25.52 10.65
N ASP A 209 31.06 25.73 9.65
CA ASP A 209 30.67 25.93 8.26
C ASP A 209 29.96 24.72 7.67
N PHE A 210 30.40 23.51 8.00
CA PHE A 210 29.68 22.29 7.63
C PHE A 210 28.28 22.23 8.27
N ILE A 211 28.17 22.51 9.58
CA ILE A 211 26.90 22.51 10.31
C ILE A 211 25.94 23.57 9.73
N ASN A 212 26.44 24.76 9.39
CA ASN A 212 25.65 25.82 8.77
C ASN A 212 25.22 25.46 7.35
N ALA A 213 26.13 24.92 6.54
CA ALA A 213 25.82 24.44 5.18
C ALA A 213 24.77 23.33 5.22
N THR A 214 24.82 22.45 6.21
CA THR A 214 23.79 21.42 6.44
C THR A 214 22.41 22.07 6.62
N ARG A 215 22.27 23.04 7.53
CA ARG A 215 20.98 23.75 7.72
C ARG A 215 20.49 24.38 6.43
N TRP A 216 21.39 25.01 5.69
CA TRP A 216 21.07 25.67 4.43
C TRP A 216 20.59 24.68 3.37
N ILE A 217 21.30 23.55 3.19
CA ILE A 217 20.92 22.50 2.24
C ILE A 217 19.53 21.96 2.57
N LYS A 218 19.25 21.66 3.84
CA LYS A 218 17.93 21.14 4.26
C LYS A 218 16.80 22.14 4.06
N GLN A 219 17.08 23.44 4.13
CA GLN A 219 16.09 24.50 3.93
C GLN A 219 15.84 24.83 2.45
N ASN A 220 16.87 24.72 1.60
CA ASN A 220 16.83 25.27 0.24
C ASN A 220 16.81 24.21 -0.87
N LEU A 221 17.27 22.98 -0.58
CA LEU A 221 17.37 21.89 -1.56
C LEU A 221 16.40 20.76 -1.15
N PRO A 222 15.12 20.83 -1.54
CA PRO A 222 14.09 19.90 -1.08
C PRO A 222 14.39 18.47 -1.51
N GLY A 223 14.17 17.50 -0.62
CA GLY A 223 14.47 16.09 -0.90
C GLY A 223 15.94 15.71 -0.72
N ALA A 224 16.90 16.63 -0.84
CA ALA A 224 18.31 16.31 -0.65
C ALA A 224 18.64 15.87 0.79
N LYS A 225 19.60 14.94 0.90
CA LYS A 225 20.15 14.45 2.17
C LYS A 225 21.58 14.98 2.37
N VAL A 226 22.08 14.94 3.60
CA VAL A 226 23.44 15.38 3.94
C VAL A 226 24.20 14.27 4.66
N SER A 227 25.43 14.00 4.20
CA SER A 227 26.39 13.04 4.74
C SER A 227 27.77 13.68 4.93
N GLY A 228 28.67 12.96 5.58
CA GLY A 228 30.09 13.28 5.60
C GLY A 228 30.95 12.25 6.34
N GLY A 229 32.23 12.19 5.96
CA GLY A 229 33.27 11.42 6.64
C GLY A 229 33.64 12.02 8.00
N VAL A 230 32.98 11.57 9.07
CA VAL A 230 33.15 12.15 10.42
C VAL A 230 34.58 11.96 10.93
N SER A 231 35.25 10.88 10.55
CA SER A 231 36.65 10.62 10.90
C SER A 231 37.62 11.74 10.48
N ASN A 232 37.26 12.55 9.48
CA ASN A 232 38.09 13.67 9.01
C ASN A 232 38.14 14.82 10.03
N ILE A 233 37.10 15.01 10.85
CA ILE A 233 37.03 16.12 11.79
C ILE A 233 38.17 16.08 12.82
N SER A 234 38.56 14.87 13.22
CA SER A 234 39.47 14.60 14.33
C SER A 234 40.86 14.17 13.87
N PHE A 235 41.23 14.45 12.61
CA PHE A 235 42.47 13.93 12.01
C PHE A 235 43.73 14.42 12.76
N SER A 236 43.69 15.63 13.31
CA SER A 236 44.75 16.22 14.16
C SER A 236 45.09 15.38 15.41
N PHE A 237 44.17 14.51 15.84
CA PHE A 237 44.30 13.70 17.05
C PHE A 237 44.53 12.20 16.76
N ARG A 238 45.08 11.86 15.58
CA ARG A 238 45.47 10.47 15.27
C ARG A 238 46.36 9.87 16.36
N GLY A 239 45.96 8.69 16.88
CA GLY A 239 46.63 8.02 18.00
C GLY A 239 46.06 8.35 19.39
N ASN A 240 45.10 9.28 19.47
CA ASN A 240 44.38 9.62 20.71
C ASN A 240 42.88 9.33 20.56
N ASN A 241 42.49 8.07 20.73
CA ASN A 241 41.10 7.65 20.48
C ASN A 241 40.09 8.33 21.40
N VAL A 242 40.43 8.57 22.68
CA VAL A 242 39.53 9.22 23.65
C VAL A 242 39.05 10.58 23.14
N VAL A 243 39.97 11.43 22.66
CA VAL A 243 39.61 12.76 22.13
C VAL A 243 38.85 12.61 20.81
N ARG A 244 39.23 11.66 19.95
CA ARG A 244 38.56 11.44 18.66
C ARG A 244 37.10 11.00 18.83
N GLU A 245 36.84 10.04 19.69
CA GLU A 245 35.50 9.50 19.96
C GLU A 245 34.58 10.58 20.56
N ALA A 246 35.13 11.42 21.45
CA ALA A 246 34.43 12.58 21.99
C ALA A 246 34.09 13.60 20.89
N MET A 247 35.05 13.93 20.01
CA MET A 247 34.81 14.82 18.87
C MET A 247 33.75 14.27 17.91
N HIS A 248 33.79 12.97 17.58
CA HIS A 248 32.82 12.34 16.69
C HIS A 248 31.41 12.41 17.26
N SER A 249 31.26 12.04 18.53
CA SER A 249 29.97 12.01 19.23
C SER A 249 29.38 13.41 19.38
N ALA A 250 30.20 14.41 19.73
CA ALA A 250 29.76 15.80 19.84
C ALA A 250 29.42 16.42 18.48
N PHE A 251 30.23 16.15 17.45
CA PHE A 251 29.97 16.63 16.09
C PHE A 251 28.65 16.07 15.55
N LEU A 252 28.43 14.75 15.66
CA LEU A 252 27.20 14.11 15.23
C LEU A 252 25.96 14.66 15.95
N TYR A 253 26.06 14.94 17.25
CA TYR A 253 24.97 15.55 18.01
C TYR A 253 24.58 16.93 17.45
N HIS A 254 25.56 17.80 17.18
CA HIS A 254 25.29 19.15 16.66
C HIS A 254 24.88 19.17 15.19
N ALA A 255 25.56 18.37 14.35
CA ALA A 255 25.25 18.25 12.93
C ALA A 255 23.89 17.58 12.71
N GLY A 256 23.55 16.55 13.49
CA GLY A 256 22.22 15.92 13.47
C GLY A 256 21.10 16.91 13.82
N LYS A 257 21.30 17.76 14.85
CA LYS A 257 20.35 18.85 15.16
C LYS A 257 20.23 19.89 14.05
N ALA A 258 21.27 20.09 13.25
CA ALA A 258 21.24 20.94 12.06
C ALA A 258 20.56 20.27 10.84
N GLY A 259 20.24 18.98 10.92
CA GLY A 259 19.54 18.23 9.88
C GLY A 259 20.44 17.31 9.05
N MET A 260 21.64 16.98 9.52
CA MET A 260 22.48 15.94 8.91
C MET A 260 21.77 14.59 8.99
N ASP A 261 21.62 13.91 7.86
CA ASP A 261 20.81 12.70 7.75
C ASP A 261 21.62 11.43 8.05
N MET A 262 22.93 11.44 7.75
CA MET A 262 23.79 10.27 7.87
C MET A 262 25.26 10.61 8.07
N GLY A 263 26.07 9.68 8.56
CA GLY A 263 27.50 9.88 8.76
C GLY A 263 28.33 8.61 8.54
N ILE A 264 29.50 8.77 7.91
CA ILE A 264 30.48 7.69 7.69
C ILE A 264 31.42 7.65 8.90
N VAL A 265 31.29 6.60 9.71
CA VAL A 265 31.90 6.47 11.04
C VAL A 265 32.22 5.02 11.40
N ASN A 266 33.10 4.81 12.36
CA ASN A 266 33.22 3.54 13.05
C ASN A 266 32.13 3.38 14.10
N ALA A 267 31.05 2.66 13.76
CA ALA A 267 29.90 2.44 14.64
C ALA A 267 30.27 1.82 16.00
N GLY A 268 31.37 1.05 16.07
CA GLY A 268 31.83 0.42 17.32
C GLY A 268 32.50 1.36 18.33
N MET A 269 32.91 2.56 17.90
CA MET A 269 33.72 3.52 18.69
C MET A 269 32.96 4.81 19.05
N LEU A 270 31.62 4.81 19.01
CA LEU A 270 30.86 6.00 19.40
C LEU A 270 30.57 5.99 20.90
N GLU A 271 30.99 7.06 21.56
CA GLU A 271 30.73 7.32 22.97
C GLU A 271 29.32 7.89 23.16
N VAL A 272 28.74 7.72 24.35
CA VAL A 272 27.46 8.38 24.68
C VAL A 272 27.73 9.85 24.97
N TYR A 273 27.05 10.77 24.28
CA TYR A 273 27.31 12.21 24.38
C TYR A 273 27.35 12.74 25.82
N ASP A 274 26.36 12.36 26.64
CA ASP A 274 26.25 12.78 28.05
C ASP A 274 27.31 12.16 28.98
N GLN A 275 28.02 11.13 28.50
CA GLN A 275 29.04 10.43 29.25
C GLN A 275 30.45 10.93 28.93
N ILE A 276 30.60 11.83 27.95
CA ILE A 276 31.87 12.50 27.70
C ILE A 276 32.22 13.35 28.94
N PRO A 277 33.44 13.24 29.49
CA PRO A 277 33.86 14.05 30.63
C PRO A 277 33.58 15.53 30.37
N LYS A 278 32.91 16.23 31.31
CA LYS A 278 32.42 17.60 31.09
C LYS A 278 33.51 18.56 30.62
N GLU A 279 34.70 18.49 31.20
CA GLU A 279 35.86 19.29 30.77
C GLU A 279 36.23 18.99 29.31
N LEU A 280 36.33 17.70 28.93
CA LEU A 280 36.64 17.31 27.56
C LEU A 280 35.55 17.73 26.58
N LEU A 281 34.27 17.55 26.94
CA LEU A 281 33.14 17.93 26.10
C LEU A 281 33.13 19.44 25.84
N GLU A 282 33.35 20.26 26.87
CA GLU A 282 33.44 21.72 26.72
C GLU A 282 34.54 22.13 25.74
N HIS A 283 35.74 21.55 25.86
CA HIS A 283 36.86 21.87 24.97
C HIS A 283 36.63 21.38 23.54
N VAL A 284 36.00 20.21 23.38
CA VAL A 284 35.59 19.69 22.08
C VAL A 284 34.55 20.59 21.44
N GLU A 285 33.51 21.01 22.16
CA GLU A 285 32.49 21.91 21.65
C GLU A 285 33.05 23.29 21.30
N ASP A 286 33.98 23.81 22.10
CA ASP A 286 34.64 25.09 21.84
C ASP A 286 35.35 25.07 20.48
N VAL A 287 36.00 23.96 20.13
CA VAL A 287 36.63 23.75 18.82
C VAL A 287 35.59 23.53 17.72
N LEU A 288 34.63 22.63 17.90
CA LEU A 288 33.65 22.28 16.86
C LEU A 288 32.70 23.42 16.50
N LEU A 289 32.39 24.29 17.47
CA LEU A 289 31.47 25.42 17.30
C LEU A 289 32.21 26.76 17.24
N ASN A 290 33.55 26.73 17.22
CA ASN A 290 34.41 27.91 17.17
C ASN A 290 33.98 29.00 18.19
N ARG A 291 33.73 28.60 19.46
CA ARG A 291 33.14 29.48 20.49
C ARG A 291 34.14 30.51 21.02
N ARG A 292 35.44 30.26 20.85
CA ARG A 292 36.52 31.08 21.41
C ARG A 292 37.81 30.99 20.57
N PRO A 293 38.63 32.05 20.51
CA PRO A 293 39.85 32.06 19.69
C PRO A 293 40.94 31.05 20.11
N ASP A 294 41.05 30.76 21.41
CA ASP A 294 42.05 29.85 21.99
C ASP A 294 41.56 28.39 22.10
N ALA A 295 40.43 28.03 21.47
CA ALA A 295 39.82 26.70 21.59
C ALA A 295 40.78 25.57 21.18
N THR A 296 41.48 25.74 20.05
CA THR A 296 42.41 24.75 19.50
C THR A 296 43.58 24.48 20.44
N GLU A 297 44.21 25.54 20.98
CA GLU A 297 45.35 25.42 21.91
C GLU A 297 44.92 24.68 23.18
N ARG A 298 43.77 25.05 23.76
CA ARG A 298 43.23 24.41 24.95
C ARG A 298 42.93 22.93 24.74
N LEU A 299 42.34 22.55 23.61
CA LEU A 299 42.07 21.15 23.31
C LEU A 299 43.36 20.36 23.06
N LEU A 300 44.37 20.95 22.41
CA LEU A 300 45.68 20.31 22.21
C LEU A 300 46.39 20.08 23.55
N GLU A 301 46.42 21.08 24.43
CA GLU A 301 46.97 20.96 25.79
C GLU A 301 46.24 19.88 26.60
N LEU A 302 44.91 19.86 26.54
CA LEU A 302 44.10 18.85 27.20
C LEU A 302 44.35 17.45 26.61
N ALA A 303 44.50 17.35 25.29
CA ALA A 303 44.74 16.10 24.58
C ALA A 303 46.08 15.45 24.95
N GLU A 304 47.11 16.22 25.31
CA GLU A 304 48.36 15.68 25.83
C GLU A 304 48.16 14.84 27.10
N ARG A 305 47.16 15.16 27.94
CA ARG A 305 46.80 14.33 29.13
C ARG A 305 46.29 12.94 28.75
N PHE A 306 45.78 12.77 27.53
CA PHE A 306 45.22 11.52 27.02
C PHE A 306 46.15 10.79 26.03
N LYS A 307 47.30 11.39 25.70
CA LYS A 307 48.25 10.87 24.71
C LYS A 307 49.00 9.65 25.26
N GLY A 308 49.02 8.55 24.51
CA GLY A 308 49.67 7.30 24.92
C GLY A 308 48.77 6.29 25.66
N GLN A 309 47.49 6.61 25.90
CA GLN A 309 46.51 5.64 26.41
C GLN A 309 45.97 4.71 25.31
N GLY A 310 46.16 5.04 24.03
CA GLY A 310 45.62 4.31 22.86
C GLY A 310 46.32 2.99 22.47
N GLY A 311 46.95 2.29 23.43
CA GLY A 311 47.68 1.04 23.14
C GLY A 311 48.02 0.17 24.35
N LYS A 312 47.92 0.71 25.57
CA LYS A 312 47.68 -0.15 26.74
C LYS A 312 46.19 -0.48 26.72
N LYS A 313 45.83 -1.74 27.02
CA LYS A 313 44.51 -2.01 27.63
C LYS A 313 44.34 -0.90 28.66
N VAL A 314 43.36 -0.01 28.47
CA VAL A 314 42.89 0.83 29.56
C VAL A 314 42.72 -0.16 30.69
N GLU A 315 43.56 -0.08 31.73
CA GLU A 315 43.20 -0.73 32.98
C GLU A 315 41.80 -0.20 33.24
N GLU A 316 40.80 -1.09 33.14
CA GLU A 316 39.40 -0.72 33.29
C GLU A 316 39.36 0.23 34.48
N ASP A 317 38.88 1.45 34.27
CA ASP A 317 38.65 2.36 35.39
C ASP A 317 37.57 1.68 36.23
N LEU A 318 37.99 0.86 37.19
CA LEU A 318 37.11 0.10 38.07
C LEU A 318 36.59 0.99 39.20
N SER A 319 36.76 2.31 39.16
CA SER A 319 36.19 3.22 40.16
C SER A 319 34.66 3.10 40.23
N TRP A 320 33.99 2.74 39.13
CA TRP A 320 32.55 2.44 39.15
C TRP A 320 32.23 1.14 39.91
N ARG A 321 33.18 0.21 40.07
CA ARG A 321 33.02 -1.01 40.88
C ARG A 321 32.89 -0.72 42.38
N GLU A 322 33.43 0.42 42.84
CA GLU A 322 33.31 0.87 44.24
C GLU A 322 31.92 1.45 44.56
N LYS A 323 31.06 1.65 43.54
CA LYS A 323 29.70 2.16 43.73
C LYS A 323 28.74 1.05 44.18
N PRO A 324 27.56 1.42 44.74
CA PRO A 324 26.50 0.45 45.06
C PRO A 324 26.05 -0.34 43.83
N VAL A 325 25.67 -1.62 44.03
CA VAL A 325 25.29 -2.56 42.96
C VAL A 325 24.27 -2.00 41.96
N GLU A 326 23.32 -1.17 42.40
CA GLU A 326 22.34 -0.52 41.54
C GLU A 326 23.02 0.40 40.51
N LYS A 327 23.97 1.22 40.97
CA LYS A 327 24.74 2.12 40.12
C LYS A 327 25.73 1.38 39.25
N ARG A 328 26.14 0.17 39.64
CA ARG A 328 26.96 -0.72 38.80
C ARG A 328 26.14 -1.34 37.67
N LEU A 329 24.94 -1.83 37.97
CA LEU A 329 24.00 -2.37 36.98
C LEU A 329 23.55 -1.30 35.99
N GLU A 330 23.21 -0.09 36.46
CA GLU A 330 22.91 1.07 35.61
C GLU A 330 24.09 1.43 34.69
N HIS A 331 25.30 1.47 35.23
CA HIS A 331 26.52 1.75 34.45
C HIS A 331 26.79 0.65 33.41
N ALA A 332 26.63 -0.62 33.78
CA ALA A 332 26.81 -1.77 32.91
C ALA A 332 25.80 -1.76 31.75
N LEU A 333 24.54 -1.42 32.02
CA LEU A 333 23.49 -1.26 31.00
C LEU A 333 23.82 -0.09 30.06
N LEU A 334 24.15 1.09 30.58
CA LEU A 334 24.46 2.27 29.76
C LEU A 334 25.68 2.08 28.85
N ARG A 335 26.72 1.41 29.36
CA ARG A 335 27.98 1.17 28.62
C ARG A 335 27.98 -0.14 27.83
N GLY A 336 26.97 -0.98 27.99
CA GLY A 336 26.90 -2.29 27.33
C GLY A 336 27.96 -3.29 27.82
N ILE A 337 28.34 -3.21 29.10
CA ILE A 337 29.37 -4.04 29.72
C ILE A 337 28.74 -5.33 30.26
N ASP A 338 29.11 -6.48 29.71
CA ASP A 338 28.59 -7.80 30.09
C ASP A 338 29.53 -8.62 30.99
N LYS A 339 30.74 -8.10 31.25
CA LYS A 339 31.82 -8.80 31.95
C LYS A 339 31.52 -9.08 33.43
N PHE A 340 30.92 -8.12 34.13
CA PHE A 340 30.63 -8.22 35.57
C PHE A 340 29.14 -8.41 35.86
N ILE A 341 28.31 -8.58 34.82
CA ILE A 341 26.86 -8.56 34.97
C ILE A 341 26.35 -9.71 35.83
N ASP A 342 26.97 -10.89 35.73
CA ASP A 342 26.59 -12.07 36.51
C ASP A 342 26.86 -11.85 38.01
N GLU A 343 28.04 -11.30 38.36
CA GLU A 343 28.42 -10.97 39.73
C GLU A 343 27.55 -9.86 40.33
N ASP A 344 27.29 -8.80 39.57
CA ASP A 344 26.45 -7.68 40.02
C ASP A 344 24.99 -8.08 40.17
N THR A 345 24.50 -8.91 39.25
CA THR A 345 23.13 -9.44 39.32
C THR A 345 22.98 -10.37 40.52
N GLU A 346 24.00 -11.18 40.84
CA GLU A 346 24.00 -12.04 42.03
C GLU A 346 24.10 -11.25 43.34
N GLU A 347 24.93 -10.21 43.39
CA GLU A 347 25.00 -9.32 44.56
C GLU A 347 23.67 -8.59 44.76
N ALA A 348 23.05 -8.10 43.68
CA ALA A 348 21.72 -7.51 43.73
C ALA A 348 20.69 -8.54 44.20
N ARG A 349 20.72 -9.78 43.70
CA ARG A 349 19.81 -10.85 44.14
C ARG A 349 19.92 -11.10 45.64
N LYS A 350 21.13 -11.18 46.18
CA LYS A 350 21.38 -11.33 47.64
C LYS A 350 20.91 -10.11 48.44
N LYS A 351 21.09 -8.90 47.90
CA LYS A 351 20.70 -7.64 48.55
C LYS A 351 19.17 -7.45 48.58
N TYR A 352 18.50 -7.74 47.47
CA TYR A 352 17.06 -7.54 47.30
C TYR A 352 16.24 -8.75 47.77
N GLY A 353 16.88 -9.89 48.02
CA GLY A 353 16.29 -11.11 48.56
C GLY A 353 15.41 -11.90 47.58
N ARG A 354 14.79 -11.20 46.61
CA ARG A 354 13.93 -11.78 45.57
C ARG A 354 14.48 -11.46 44.18
N PRO A 355 14.68 -12.45 43.29
CA PRO A 355 15.23 -12.20 41.95
C PRO A 355 14.36 -11.24 41.12
N LEU A 356 13.03 -11.29 41.27
CA LEU A 356 12.11 -10.40 40.55
C LEU A 356 12.37 -8.91 40.87
N LYS A 357 12.72 -8.59 42.12
CA LYS A 357 13.03 -7.21 42.56
C LYS A 357 14.31 -6.65 41.92
N VAL A 358 15.22 -7.51 41.48
CA VAL A 358 16.41 -7.08 40.73
C VAL A 358 16.02 -6.64 39.32
N ILE A 359 15.04 -7.32 38.71
CA ILE A 359 14.48 -6.96 37.39
C ILE A 359 13.69 -5.67 37.50
N GLU A 360 12.70 -5.63 38.39
CA GLU A 360 11.79 -4.50 38.57
C GLU A 360 12.47 -3.24 39.11
N GLY A 361 13.61 -3.37 39.80
CA GLY A 361 14.40 -2.27 40.33
C GLY A 361 15.56 -1.90 39.40
N PRO A 362 16.81 -2.23 39.77
CA PRO A 362 18.00 -1.66 39.14
C PRO A 362 18.14 -1.94 37.63
N LEU A 363 17.61 -3.05 37.11
CA LEU A 363 17.67 -3.36 35.68
C LEU A 363 16.69 -2.51 34.87
N MET A 364 15.42 -2.42 35.29
CA MET A 364 14.41 -1.59 34.63
C MET A 364 14.72 -0.10 34.77
N ASP A 365 15.21 0.36 35.93
CA ASP A 365 15.67 1.73 36.14
C ASP A 365 16.78 2.09 35.13
N GLY A 366 17.77 1.21 34.96
CA GLY A 366 18.84 1.39 33.97
C GLY A 366 18.33 1.45 32.54
N MET A 367 17.35 0.63 32.17
CA MET A 367 16.72 0.66 30.84
C MET A 367 15.85 1.91 30.62
N GLY A 368 15.24 2.46 31.67
CA GLY A 368 14.54 3.74 31.61
C GLY A 368 15.49 4.87 31.17
N VAL A 369 16.68 4.95 31.78
CA VAL A 369 17.71 5.94 31.41
C VAL A 369 18.18 5.76 29.97
N VAL A 370 18.37 4.52 29.50
CA VAL A 370 18.70 4.22 28.09
C VAL A 370 17.61 4.73 27.15
N GLY A 371 16.33 4.54 27.51
CA GLY A 371 15.18 5.04 26.75
C GLY A 371 15.16 6.57 26.65
N ASP A 372 15.40 7.26 27.76
CA ASP A 372 15.43 8.73 27.81
C ASP A 372 16.57 9.31 26.96
N LEU A 373 17.76 8.73 27.04
CA LEU A 373 18.94 9.17 26.26
C LEU A 373 18.76 8.93 24.76
N PHE A 374 18.15 7.81 24.37
CA PHE A 374 17.79 7.53 22.99
C PHE A 374 16.72 8.50 22.47
N GLY A 375 15.67 8.76 23.27
CA GLY A 375 14.63 9.73 22.95
C GLY A 375 15.16 11.16 22.76
N ALA A 376 16.19 11.54 23.54
CA ALA A 376 16.87 12.84 23.47
C ALA A 376 17.91 12.96 22.34
N GLY A 377 18.18 11.89 21.58
CA GLY A 377 19.20 11.89 20.52
C GLY A 377 20.64 11.92 21.03
N LYS A 378 20.87 11.48 22.28
CA LYS A 378 22.18 11.43 22.94
C LYS A 378 22.78 10.03 22.99
N MET A 379 21.96 9.02 22.73
CA MET A 379 22.35 7.65 22.42
C MET A 379 21.83 7.27 21.03
N PHE A 380 22.60 6.42 20.34
CA PHE A 380 22.25 5.89 19.02
C PHE A 380 21.88 4.40 19.12
N LEU A 381 21.19 3.88 18.11
CA LEU A 381 20.70 2.50 18.06
C LEU A 381 21.75 1.42 18.42
N PRO A 382 23.03 1.49 17.96
CA PRO A 382 24.08 0.56 18.39
C PRO A 382 24.26 0.43 19.90
N GLN A 383 24.17 1.56 20.61
CA GLN A 383 24.40 1.63 22.04
C GLN A 383 23.19 1.01 22.79
N VAL A 384 21.97 1.25 22.30
CA VAL A 384 20.74 0.65 22.85
C VAL A 384 20.73 -0.87 22.69
N VAL A 385 21.20 -1.39 21.56
CA VAL A 385 21.32 -2.84 21.33
C VAL A 385 22.33 -3.48 22.30
N LYS A 386 23.47 -2.81 22.54
CA LYS A 386 24.44 -3.27 23.55
C LYS A 386 23.84 -3.28 24.97
N SER A 387 23.04 -2.28 25.34
CA SER A 387 22.32 -2.25 26.63
C SER A 387 21.32 -3.38 26.77
N ALA A 388 20.53 -3.66 25.72
CA ALA A 388 19.58 -4.77 25.70
C ALA A 388 20.25 -6.14 25.88
N ARG A 389 21.45 -6.33 25.33
CA ARG A 389 22.23 -7.57 25.53
C ARG A 389 22.60 -7.78 27.00
N VAL A 390 23.04 -6.73 27.69
CA VAL A 390 23.37 -6.78 29.13
C VAL A 390 22.13 -7.12 29.96
N MET A 391 20.98 -6.53 29.62
CA MET A 391 19.67 -6.85 30.24
C MET A 391 19.30 -8.33 30.05
N LYS A 392 19.37 -8.86 28.81
CA LYS A 392 19.03 -10.26 28.50
C LYS A 392 19.90 -11.22 29.31
N LYS A 393 21.19 -10.93 29.45
CA LYS A 393 22.14 -11.74 30.23
C LYS A 393 21.83 -11.70 31.74
N ALA A 394 21.53 -10.53 32.29
CA ALA A 394 21.14 -10.39 33.71
C ALA A 394 19.83 -11.15 34.02
N VAL A 395 18.82 -11.04 33.16
CA VAL A 395 17.56 -11.79 33.32
C VAL A 395 17.80 -13.29 33.25
N ALA A 396 18.60 -13.76 32.27
CA ALA A 396 18.94 -15.17 32.15
C ALA A 396 19.66 -15.73 33.40
N TRP A 397 20.47 -14.91 34.08
CA TRP A 397 21.09 -15.28 35.35
C TRP A 397 20.08 -15.46 36.49
N LEU A 398 19.04 -14.64 36.53
CA LEU A 398 18.02 -14.66 37.60
C LEU A 398 17.00 -15.78 37.42
N THR A 399 16.81 -16.28 36.19
CA THR A 399 15.77 -17.27 35.86
C THR A 399 15.78 -18.51 36.77
N PRO A 400 16.90 -19.21 37.01
CA PRO A 400 16.90 -20.41 37.84
C PRO A 400 16.49 -20.14 39.30
N PHE A 401 16.85 -18.98 39.84
CA PHE A 401 16.48 -18.58 41.20
C PHE A 401 15.01 -18.20 41.34
N MET A 402 14.40 -17.65 40.28
CA MET A 402 12.96 -17.38 40.25
C MET A 402 12.17 -18.69 40.28
N GLU A 403 12.65 -19.72 39.56
CA GLU A 403 12.03 -21.04 39.53
C GLU A 403 12.14 -21.76 40.89
N GLU A 404 13.31 -21.68 41.54
CA GLU A 404 13.56 -22.27 42.87
C GLU A 404 12.75 -21.58 43.97
N GLU A 405 12.74 -20.23 44.02
CA GLU A 405 11.90 -19.46 44.94
C GLU A 405 10.41 -19.78 44.73
N LYS A 406 9.96 -19.93 43.48
CA LYS A 406 8.56 -20.31 43.19
C LYS A 406 8.24 -21.69 43.78
N ALA A 407 9.15 -22.65 43.69
CA ALA A 407 8.96 -24.03 44.15
C ALA A 407 9.00 -24.19 45.70
N GLU A 408 10.01 -23.65 46.39
CA GLU A 408 10.14 -23.77 47.86
C GLU A 408 8.93 -23.20 48.60
N HIS A 409 8.49 -22.10 48.05
CA HIS A 409 7.55 -21.22 48.70
C HIS A 409 6.14 -21.85 48.45
N LEU A 410 5.93 -22.52 47.30
CA LEU A 410 4.69 -23.25 47.00
C LEU A 410 4.53 -24.43 47.96
N ALA A 411 5.63 -25.11 48.28
CA ALA A 411 5.63 -26.16 49.30
C ALA A 411 5.29 -25.65 50.71
N GLY A 412 5.74 -24.45 51.07
CA GLY A 412 5.41 -23.79 52.34
C GLY A 412 3.93 -23.42 52.47
N ASP A 413 3.34 -22.88 51.41
CA ASP A 413 1.93 -22.47 51.41
C ASP A 413 0.98 -23.67 51.42
N ILE A 414 1.32 -24.75 50.72
CA ILE A 414 0.60 -26.04 50.81
C ILE A 414 0.62 -26.57 52.25
N ALA A 415 1.78 -26.49 52.92
CA ALA A 415 1.92 -26.96 54.29
C ALA A 415 1.10 -26.11 55.28
N ALA A 416 1.06 -24.79 55.11
CA ALA A 416 0.27 -23.88 55.95
C ALA A 416 -1.24 -24.10 55.78
N ILE A 417 -1.71 -24.22 54.53
CA ILE A 417 -3.14 -24.43 54.21
C ILE A 417 -3.63 -25.79 54.73
N LYS A 418 -2.79 -26.83 54.65
CA LYS A 418 -3.09 -28.13 55.25
C LYS A 418 -3.08 -28.12 56.78
N ALA A 419 -2.27 -27.27 57.39
CA ALA A 419 -2.22 -27.15 58.86
C ALA A 419 -3.49 -26.48 59.41
N GLU A 420 -4.05 -25.49 58.70
CA GLU A 420 -5.30 -24.82 59.08
C GLU A 420 -6.55 -25.64 58.75
N ASN A 421 -6.51 -26.48 57.71
CA ASN A 421 -7.67 -27.25 57.28
C ASN A 421 -7.29 -28.68 56.83
N PRO A 422 -7.09 -29.62 57.78
CA PRO A 422 -6.54 -30.96 57.52
C PRO A 422 -7.40 -31.88 56.65
N ALA A 423 -8.64 -31.48 56.35
CA ALA A 423 -9.58 -32.25 55.53
C ALA A 423 -9.46 -31.96 54.02
N LEU A 424 -8.69 -30.94 53.62
CA LEU A 424 -8.41 -30.64 52.21
C LEU A 424 -7.54 -31.73 51.59
N SER A 425 -7.91 -32.20 50.40
CA SER A 425 -7.06 -33.09 49.61
C SER A 425 -5.78 -32.38 49.17
N ASP A 426 -4.74 -33.15 48.84
CA ASP A 426 -3.47 -32.63 48.32
C ASP A 426 -3.67 -31.73 47.10
N ASP A 427 -4.63 -32.08 46.26
CA ASP A 427 -5.03 -31.34 45.05
C ASP A 427 -5.77 -30.03 45.39
N GLU A 428 -6.62 -30.02 46.42
CA GLU A 428 -7.32 -28.81 46.86
C GLU A 428 -6.41 -27.86 47.63
N ALA A 429 -5.48 -28.38 48.44
CA ALA A 429 -4.47 -27.60 49.13
C ALA A 429 -3.45 -27.00 48.16
N LEU A 430 -3.04 -27.76 47.13
CA LEU A 430 -2.23 -27.24 46.02
C LEU A 430 -2.96 -26.12 45.29
N ARG A 431 -4.22 -26.33 44.89
CA ARG A 431 -5.03 -25.30 44.23
C ARG A 431 -5.21 -24.07 45.09
N LEU A 432 -5.42 -24.19 46.41
CA LEU A 432 -5.56 -23.06 47.34
C LEU A 432 -4.22 -22.33 47.55
N ALA A 433 -3.10 -23.05 47.60
CA ALA A 433 -1.75 -22.47 47.69
C ALA A 433 -1.38 -21.71 46.41
N GLU A 434 -1.72 -22.27 45.25
CA GLU A 434 -1.63 -21.59 43.96
C GLU A 434 -2.57 -20.36 43.92
N ARG A 435 -3.77 -20.47 44.49
CA ARG A 435 -4.75 -19.37 44.61
C ARG A 435 -4.28 -18.20 45.46
N GLY A 436 -3.55 -18.47 46.55
CA GLY A 436 -2.96 -17.44 47.42
C GLY A 436 -1.75 -16.75 46.81
N ARG A 437 -1.22 -17.30 45.71
CA ARG A 437 -0.01 -16.84 45.02
C ARG A 437 -0.20 -16.30 43.63
N SER A 438 -1.42 -16.35 43.11
CA SER A 438 -1.69 -15.74 41.83
C SER A 438 -1.34 -14.25 41.92
N ALA A 439 -0.73 -13.72 40.86
CA ALA A 439 -0.41 -12.29 40.75
C ALA A 439 -1.69 -11.41 40.77
N GLY A 440 -2.87 -12.01 40.60
CA GLY A 440 -4.20 -11.41 40.66
C GLY A 440 -5.20 -12.20 39.81
N ARG A 441 -6.50 -11.99 40.05
CA ARG A 441 -7.59 -12.54 39.23
C ARG A 441 -7.97 -11.56 38.11
N PHE A 442 -7.89 -12.03 36.88
CA PHE A 442 -8.19 -11.23 35.70
C PHE A 442 -9.43 -11.78 34.98
N LEU A 443 -10.51 -11.00 34.92
CA LEU A 443 -11.68 -11.32 34.09
C LEU A 443 -11.51 -10.67 32.72
N ILE A 444 -11.66 -11.41 31.63
CA ILE A 444 -11.60 -10.86 30.28
C ILE A 444 -12.81 -11.27 29.43
N ALA A 445 -13.32 -10.36 28.60
CA ALA A 445 -14.46 -10.60 27.72
C ALA A 445 -14.40 -9.77 26.44
N THR A 446 -14.89 -10.33 25.33
CA THR A 446 -15.24 -9.52 24.14
C THR A 446 -16.66 -9.00 24.34
N VAL A 447 -16.84 -7.68 24.18
CA VAL A 447 -18.08 -6.98 24.52
C VAL A 447 -19.27 -7.42 23.67
N LYS A 448 -20.47 -7.10 24.15
CA LYS A 448 -21.75 -7.44 23.49
C LYS A 448 -21.75 -7.02 22.02
N GLY A 449 -22.26 -7.90 21.17
CA GLY A 449 -22.40 -7.66 19.73
C GLY A 449 -21.11 -7.82 18.92
N ASP A 450 -19.95 -8.01 19.55
CA ASP A 450 -18.67 -8.30 18.90
C ASP A 450 -18.29 -9.78 19.08
N VAL A 451 -17.68 -10.36 18.05
CA VAL A 451 -17.43 -11.80 17.92
C VAL A 451 -15.94 -12.15 17.86
N HIS A 452 -15.06 -11.16 17.77
CA HIS A 452 -13.64 -11.40 17.53
C HIS A 452 -12.87 -11.52 18.85
N ASP A 453 -12.00 -12.55 18.96
CA ASP A 453 -11.33 -12.88 20.22
C ASP A 453 -9.84 -13.26 20.12
N ILE A 454 -9.23 -13.26 18.94
CA ILE A 454 -7.81 -13.67 18.79
C ILE A 454 -6.89 -12.86 19.72
N GLY A 455 -6.97 -11.53 19.68
CA GLY A 455 -6.15 -10.67 20.54
C GLY A 455 -6.46 -10.84 22.04
N LYS A 456 -7.73 -11.11 22.38
CA LYS A 456 -8.16 -11.40 23.76
C LYS A 456 -7.49 -12.67 24.27
N ASN A 457 -7.51 -13.74 23.47
CA ASN A 457 -6.97 -15.04 23.86
C ASN A 457 -5.46 -14.95 24.09
N ILE A 458 -4.74 -14.18 23.26
CA ILE A 458 -3.30 -13.92 23.45
C ILE A 458 -3.04 -13.19 24.78
N VAL A 459 -3.80 -12.14 25.10
CA VAL A 459 -3.68 -11.43 26.39
C VAL A 459 -3.93 -12.38 27.56
N GLY A 460 -4.95 -13.23 27.46
CA GLY A 460 -5.26 -14.23 28.48
C GLY A 460 -4.12 -15.22 28.71
N VAL A 461 -3.53 -15.76 27.65
CA VAL A 461 -2.37 -16.66 27.72
C VAL A 461 -1.16 -15.95 28.33
N VAL A 462 -0.84 -14.74 27.88
CA VAL A 462 0.31 -13.96 28.38
C VAL A 462 0.16 -13.66 29.88
N LEU A 463 -1.02 -13.26 30.35
CA LEU A 463 -1.28 -13.04 31.77
C LEU A 463 -1.20 -14.34 32.58
N ALA A 464 -1.76 -15.44 32.07
CA ALA A 464 -1.64 -16.74 32.74
C ALA A 464 -0.18 -17.20 32.88
N CYS A 465 0.65 -17.00 31.85
CA CYS A 465 2.09 -17.27 31.90
C CYS A 465 2.83 -16.43 32.96
N ASN A 466 2.28 -15.28 33.33
CA ASN A 466 2.83 -14.39 34.37
C ASN A 466 2.17 -14.61 35.74
N GLY A 467 1.47 -15.73 35.93
CA GLY A 467 0.93 -16.15 37.22
C GLY A 467 -0.42 -15.54 37.60
N PHE A 468 -1.14 -14.92 36.67
CA PHE A 468 -2.51 -14.43 36.90
C PHE A 468 -3.55 -15.56 36.74
N GLU A 469 -4.61 -15.56 37.55
CA GLU A 469 -5.78 -16.44 37.36
C GLU A 469 -6.73 -15.77 36.35
N VAL A 470 -6.71 -16.21 35.09
CA VAL A 470 -7.49 -15.60 34.00
C VAL A 470 -8.82 -16.34 33.81
N THR A 471 -9.94 -15.62 33.89
CA THR A 471 -11.28 -16.11 33.54
C THR A 471 -11.75 -15.43 32.25
N ASP A 472 -11.94 -16.20 31.19
CA ASP A 472 -12.43 -15.72 29.90
C ASP A 472 -13.93 -16.02 29.73
N LEU A 473 -14.74 -15.00 29.46
CA LEU A 473 -16.18 -15.14 29.25
C LEU A 473 -16.59 -15.41 27.80
N GLY A 474 -15.63 -15.40 26.88
CA GLY A 474 -15.86 -15.56 25.44
C GLY A 474 -16.28 -14.25 24.76
N VAL A 475 -17.15 -14.38 23.77
CA VAL A 475 -17.58 -13.30 22.87
C VAL A 475 -19.07 -12.98 23.00
N MET A 476 -19.48 -11.81 22.50
CA MET A 476 -20.84 -11.29 22.61
C MET A 476 -21.37 -11.26 24.06
N VAL A 477 -20.51 -10.92 25.01
CA VAL A 477 -20.86 -11.01 26.44
C VAL A 477 -21.56 -9.73 26.88
N SER A 478 -22.77 -9.87 27.45
CA SER A 478 -23.53 -8.72 27.98
C SER A 478 -22.83 -8.07 29.17
N CYS A 479 -23.03 -6.76 29.35
CA CYS A 479 -22.50 -6.01 30.49
C CYS A 479 -22.87 -6.67 31.83
N ASP A 480 -24.14 -7.07 32.01
CA ASP A 480 -24.59 -7.73 33.23
C ASP A 480 -23.80 -9.02 33.51
N LYS A 481 -23.60 -9.88 32.51
CA LYS A 481 -22.86 -11.13 32.67
C LYS A 481 -21.39 -10.89 33.03
N ILE A 482 -20.76 -9.86 32.45
CA ILE A 482 -19.38 -9.47 32.79
C ILE A 482 -19.30 -9.07 34.26
N LEU A 483 -20.17 -8.16 34.70
CA LEU A 483 -20.12 -7.62 36.05
C LEU A 483 -20.57 -8.62 37.12
N ASP A 484 -21.59 -9.42 36.83
CA ASP A 484 -22.04 -10.49 37.73
C ASP A 484 -20.94 -11.53 37.92
N LYS A 485 -20.25 -11.93 36.84
CA LYS A 485 -19.13 -12.86 36.95
C LYS A 485 -17.94 -12.25 37.70
N ALA A 486 -17.64 -10.97 37.46
CA ALA A 486 -16.57 -10.27 38.17
C ALA A 486 -16.78 -10.29 39.69
N ILE A 487 -18.02 -10.11 40.13
CA ILE A 487 -18.40 -10.22 41.55
C ILE A 487 -18.27 -11.67 42.04
N GLU A 488 -18.81 -12.63 41.27
CA GLU A 488 -18.80 -14.06 41.63
C GLU A 488 -17.38 -14.58 41.89
N ILE A 489 -16.43 -14.25 41.02
CA ILE A 489 -15.05 -14.73 41.13
C ILE A 489 -14.16 -13.81 41.99
N GLY A 490 -14.67 -12.65 42.39
CA GLY A 490 -13.87 -11.61 43.05
C GLY A 490 -12.70 -11.16 42.17
N ALA A 491 -13.00 -10.69 40.95
CA ALA A 491 -11.98 -10.26 39.99
C ALA A 491 -11.23 -9.01 40.49
N ASP A 492 -9.90 -9.05 40.41
CA ASP A 492 -9.04 -7.94 40.77
C ASP A 492 -8.90 -6.92 39.64
N VAL A 493 -9.01 -7.37 38.38
CA VAL A 493 -9.00 -6.54 37.16
C VAL A 493 -10.04 -7.07 36.16
N ILE A 494 -10.72 -6.16 35.45
CA ILE A 494 -11.62 -6.48 34.33
C ILE A 494 -11.02 -5.96 33.03
N GLY A 495 -10.91 -6.81 32.00
CA GLY A 495 -10.47 -6.46 30.66
C GLY A 495 -11.58 -6.58 29.62
N LEU A 496 -11.74 -5.55 28.77
CA LEU A 496 -12.69 -5.55 27.66
C LEU A 496 -11.96 -5.52 26.32
N SER A 497 -12.42 -6.35 25.39
CA SER A 497 -11.93 -6.42 24.01
C SER A 497 -13.02 -6.02 23.00
N GLY A 498 -12.63 -5.33 21.93
CA GLY A 498 -13.50 -4.99 20.80
C GLY A 498 -12.73 -4.74 19.50
N LEU A 499 -13.27 -5.21 18.37
CA LEU A 499 -12.72 -5.06 17.03
C LEU A 499 -13.45 -4.01 16.20
N ILE A 500 -14.77 -3.87 16.35
CA ILE A 500 -15.59 -2.94 15.53
C ILE A 500 -15.92 -1.66 16.28
N THR A 501 -16.35 -0.62 15.56
CA THR A 501 -16.61 0.70 16.15
C THR A 501 -17.78 0.72 17.17
N PRO A 502 -18.88 -0.03 16.99
CA PRO A 502 -19.96 -0.11 17.99
C PRO A 502 -19.51 -0.68 19.35
N SER A 503 -18.43 -1.47 19.37
CA SER A 503 -17.87 -2.05 20.60
C SER A 503 -17.39 -0.98 21.59
N LEU A 504 -17.03 0.21 21.10
CA LEU A 504 -16.63 1.33 21.95
C LEU A 504 -17.79 1.85 22.81
N ASP A 505 -19.00 1.90 22.27
CA ASP A 505 -20.20 2.30 23.02
C ASP A 505 -20.55 1.27 24.10
N GLU A 506 -20.37 -0.01 23.81
CA GLU A 506 -20.55 -1.07 24.81
C GLU A 506 -19.51 -0.95 25.93
N MET A 507 -18.24 -0.61 25.62
CA MET A 507 -17.23 -0.34 26.65
C MET A 507 -17.60 0.88 27.52
N VAL A 508 -18.17 1.93 26.92
CA VAL A 508 -18.73 3.08 27.65
C VAL A 508 -19.88 2.64 28.55
N HIS A 509 -20.77 1.79 28.05
CA HIS A 509 -21.89 1.25 28.83
C HIS A 509 -21.40 0.44 30.04
N VAL A 510 -20.41 -0.43 29.87
CA VAL A 510 -19.79 -1.18 30.97
C VAL A 510 -19.18 -0.25 32.01
N ALA A 511 -18.44 0.79 31.58
CA ALA A 511 -17.86 1.77 32.52
C ALA A 511 -18.93 2.50 33.35
N LYS A 512 -20.03 2.95 32.71
CA LYS A 512 -21.17 3.59 33.40
C LYS A 512 -21.83 2.62 34.40
N GLU A 513 -21.98 1.37 34.02
CA GLU A 513 -22.62 0.36 34.85
C GLU A 513 -21.73 -0.08 36.02
N MET A 514 -20.41 -0.14 35.83
CA MET A 514 -19.43 -0.32 36.90
C MET A 514 -19.52 0.79 37.94
N GLU A 515 -19.63 2.05 37.50
CA GLU A 515 -19.85 3.19 38.41
C GLU A 515 -21.17 3.06 39.15
N ARG A 516 -22.26 2.76 38.43
CA ARG A 516 -23.61 2.60 39.00
C ARG A 516 -23.67 1.49 40.06
N ARG A 517 -22.96 0.38 39.82
CA ARG A 517 -22.87 -0.77 40.74
C ARG A 517 -21.78 -0.61 41.82
N GLY A 518 -21.06 0.52 41.82
CA GLY A 518 -20.09 0.85 42.88
C GLY A 518 -18.78 0.06 42.82
N PHE A 519 -18.38 -0.43 41.64
CA PHE A 519 -17.09 -1.09 41.48
C PHE A 519 -15.93 -0.15 41.82
N LYS A 520 -14.81 -0.74 42.24
CA LYS A 520 -13.50 -0.07 42.42
C LYS A 520 -12.36 -0.76 41.68
N THR A 521 -12.65 -1.92 41.12
CA THR A 521 -11.77 -2.75 40.29
C THR A 521 -11.28 -1.95 39.07
N PRO A 522 -9.98 -1.98 38.73
CA PRO A 522 -9.46 -1.41 37.48
C PRO A 522 -10.11 -2.03 36.25
N LEU A 523 -10.33 -1.20 35.23
CA LEU A 523 -10.87 -1.57 33.93
C LEU A 523 -9.82 -1.35 32.83
N LEU A 524 -9.43 -2.42 32.15
CA LEU A 524 -8.53 -2.39 31.00
C LEU A 524 -9.35 -2.40 29.70
N ILE A 525 -8.98 -1.50 28.79
CA ILE A 525 -9.60 -1.35 27.47
C ILE A 525 -8.58 -1.72 26.40
N GLY A 526 -8.92 -2.64 25.49
CA GLY A 526 -8.08 -3.05 24.37
C GLY A 526 -8.87 -3.54 23.16
N GLY A 527 -8.16 -3.82 22.07
CA GLY A 527 -8.72 -4.25 20.78
C GLY A 527 -8.55 -3.22 19.66
N ALA A 528 -8.75 -3.63 18.40
CA ALA A 528 -8.27 -2.88 17.23
C ALA A 528 -8.86 -1.47 17.06
N THR A 529 -10.11 -1.26 17.47
CA THR A 529 -10.78 0.05 17.41
C THR A 529 -10.50 0.95 18.62
N THR A 530 -9.82 0.43 19.65
CA THR A 530 -9.52 1.16 20.87
C THR A 530 -8.24 1.99 20.74
N SER A 531 -8.21 3.15 21.39
CA SER A 531 -7.00 3.97 21.48
C SER A 531 -6.92 4.70 22.82
N ALA A 532 -5.70 5.11 23.20
CA ALA A 532 -5.49 5.88 24.43
C ALA A 532 -6.25 7.22 24.41
N ALA A 533 -6.33 7.86 23.25
CA ALA A 533 -7.09 9.11 23.07
C ALA A 533 -8.60 8.87 23.24
N HIS A 534 -9.17 7.90 22.52
CA HIS A 534 -10.60 7.60 22.62
C HIS A 534 -11.00 7.16 24.03
N THR A 535 -10.18 6.32 24.67
CA THR A 535 -10.41 5.89 26.06
C THR A 535 -10.41 7.07 27.02
N ALA A 536 -9.46 8.00 26.89
CA ALA A 536 -9.38 9.18 27.74
C ALA A 536 -10.57 10.14 27.57
N ILE A 537 -11.07 10.28 26.35
CA ILE A 537 -12.10 11.27 25.97
C ILE A 537 -13.52 10.72 26.19
N LYS A 538 -13.77 9.45 25.88
CA LYS A 538 -15.14 8.90 25.80
C LYS A 538 -15.47 7.86 26.86
N ILE A 539 -14.48 7.17 27.43
CA ILE A 539 -14.72 6.06 28.38
C ILE A 539 -14.35 6.46 29.81
N ALA A 540 -13.16 7.05 30.00
CA ALA A 540 -12.58 7.33 31.31
C ALA A 540 -13.41 8.27 32.20
N GLU A 541 -14.27 9.12 31.61
CA GLU A 541 -15.12 10.05 32.36
C GLU A 541 -16.33 9.37 33.03
N HIS A 542 -16.63 8.13 32.68
CA HIS A 542 -17.82 7.42 33.11
C HIS A 542 -17.61 6.47 34.30
N TYR A 543 -16.38 6.33 34.80
CA TYR A 543 -16.07 5.49 35.94
C TYR A 543 -14.99 6.13 36.81
N SER A 544 -15.22 6.12 38.12
CA SER A 544 -14.33 6.71 39.13
C SER A 544 -13.12 5.83 39.46
N GLY A 545 -13.17 4.54 39.13
CA GLY A 545 -12.03 3.63 39.25
C GLY A 545 -11.02 3.79 38.10
N PRO A 546 -9.83 3.17 38.19
CA PRO A 546 -8.81 3.30 37.16
C PRO A 546 -9.27 2.69 35.83
N ILE A 547 -9.29 3.49 34.76
CA ILE A 547 -9.44 3.01 33.37
C ILE A 547 -8.11 3.18 32.64
N VAL A 548 -7.61 2.10 32.04
CA VAL A 548 -6.32 2.10 31.34
C VAL A 548 -6.47 1.48 29.95
N HIS A 549 -5.99 2.19 28.93
CA HIS A 549 -5.88 1.62 27.59
C HIS A 549 -4.58 0.84 27.45
N VAL A 550 -4.66 -0.38 26.92
CA VAL A 550 -3.51 -1.26 26.70
C VAL A 550 -3.41 -1.55 25.19
N ASN A 551 -2.26 -1.18 24.61
CA ASN A 551 -2.05 -1.27 23.16
C ASN A 551 -1.90 -2.71 22.65
N ASP A 552 -1.23 -3.57 23.41
CA ASP A 552 -0.82 -4.90 22.98
C ASP A 552 -0.65 -5.85 24.19
N ALA A 553 -0.57 -7.16 23.92
CA ALA A 553 -0.49 -8.17 24.97
C ALA A 553 0.79 -8.06 25.82
N SER A 554 1.92 -7.63 25.25
CA SER A 554 3.18 -7.48 26.00
C SER A 554 3.09 -6.43 27.11
N ARG A 555 2.23 -5.42 26.92
CA ARG A 555 1.97 -4.36 27.91
C ARG A 555 0.91 -4.72 28.93
N SER A 556 0.12 -5.78 28.71
CA SER A 556 -0.95 -6.19 29.63
C SER A 556 -0.40 -6.58 31.00
N VAL A 557 0.73 -7.29 31.05
CA VAL A 557 1.39 -7.75 32.29
C VAL A 557 1.89 -6.58 33.14
N PRO A 558 2.80 -5.70 32.66
CA PRO A 558 3.33 -4.62 33.50
C PRO A 558 2.24 -3.66 33.98
N VAL A 559 1.23 -3.37 33.14
CA VAL A 559 0.08 -2.54 33.53
C VAL A 559 -0.72 -3.18 34.66
N THR A 560 -1.05 -4.47 34.53
CA THR A 560 -1.83 -5.20 35.54
C THR A 560 -1.06 -5.33 36.84
N THR A 561 0.23 -5.66 36.79
CA THR A 561 1.11 -5.72 37.97
C THR A 561 1.20 -4.38 38.69
N SER A 562 1.40 -3.26 37.97
CA SER A 562 1.43 -1.94 38.60
C SER A 562 0.09 -1.53 39.21
N LEU A 563 -1.04 -1.93 38.61
CA LEU A 563 -2.38 -1.64 39.16
C LEU A 563 -2.70 -2.42 40.43
N LEU A 564 -2.14 -3.62 40.60
CA LEU A 564 -2.34 -4.46 41.78
C LEU A 564 -1.27 -4.27 42.87
N SER A 565 -0.12 -3.68 42.53
CA SER A 565 0.96 -3.39 43.47
C SER A 565 0.58 -2.28 44.46
N ALA A 566 0.74 -2.55 45.77
CA ALA A 566 0.45 -1.58 46.83
C ALA A 566 1.34 -0.33 46.75
N ASP A 567 2.59 -0.47 46.27
CA ASP A 567 3.56 0.63 46.22
C ASP A 567 3.49 1.43 44.91
N GLN A 568 3.11 0.78 43.80
CA GLN A 568 3.14 1.40 42.46
C GLN A 568 1.78 1.95 42.02
N ARG A 569 0.67 1.39 42.54
CA ARG A 569 -0.69 1.70 42.07
C ARG A 569 -1.00 3.19 42.09
N ASP A 570 -0.78 3.84 43.22
CA ASP A 570 -1.17 5.26 43.38
C ASP A 570 -0.37 6.18 42.45
N GLY A 571 0.93 5.91 42.29
CA GLY A 571 1.78 6.62 41.34
C GLY A 571 1.34 6.40 39.90
N PHE A 572 1.13 5.15 39.51
CA PHE A 572 0.70 4.78 38.16
C PHE A 572 -0.67 5.37 37.80
N VAL A 573 -1.66 5.30 38.71
CA VAL A 573 -2.99 5.86 38.49
C VAL A 573 -2.93 7.37 38.32
N ARG A 574 -2.13 8.07 39.15
CA ARG A 574 -1.93 9.51 39.03
C ARG A 574 -1.34 9.89 37.67
N ASP A 575 -0.31 9.18 37.24
CA ASP A 575 0.38 9.47 35.97
C ASP A 575 -0.53 9.17 34.76
N ASN A 576 -1.31 8.09 34.83
CA ASN A 576 -2.33 7.78 33.83
C ASN A 576 -3.42 8.87 33.76
N LEU A 577 -3.92 9.35 34.90
CA LEU A 577 -4.90 10.44 34.94
C LEU A 577 -4.33 11.75 34.37
N ALA A 578 -3.08 12.09 34.66
CA ALA A 578 -2.40 13.24 34.09
C ALA A 578 -2.28 13.12 32.56
N LYS A 579 -1.92 11.93 32.07
CA LYS A 579 -1.86 11.63 30.63
C LYS A 579 -3.23 11.75 29.97
N GLN A 580 -4.27 11.17 30.56
CA GLN A 580 -5.64 11.27 30.05
C GLN A 580 -6.14 12.72 30.01
N LYS A 581 -5.85 13.50 31.06
CA LYS A 581 -6.17 14.93 31.10
C LYS A 581 -5.49 15.69 29.97
N SER A 582 -4.18 15.48 29.77
CA SER A 582 -3.44 16.10 28.67
C SER A 582 -4.00 15.70 27.29
N LEU A 583 -4.35 14.43 27.09
CA LEU A 583 -4.97 13.96 25.84
C LEU A 583 -6.32 14.64 25.57
N ARG A 584 -7.16 14.81 26.61
CA ARG A 584 -8.43 15.54 26.50
C ARG A 584 -8.22 17.01 26.19
N GLU A 585 -7.32 17.67 26.91
CA GLU A 585 -7.00 19.09 26.71
C GLU A 585 -6.48 19.32 25.28
N ASN A 586 -5.53 18.50 24.81
CA ASN A 586 -5.00 18.57 23.46
C ASN A 586 -6.06 18.31 22.38
N PHE A 587 -7.05 17.46 22.65
CA PHE A 587 -8.17 17.25 21.73
C PHE A 587 -9.10 18.47 21.66
N ILE A 588 -9.35 19.13 22.80
CA ILE A 588 -10.20 20.33 22.88
C ILE A 588 -9.49 21.58 22.30
N SER A 589 -8.20 21.77 22.64
CA SER A 589 -7.41 22.96 22.32
C SER A 589 -6.48 22.79 21.12
N GLY A 590 -6.42 21.61 20.51
CA GLY A 590 -5.56 21.32 19.38
C GLY A 590 -5.93 22.13 18.14
N PRO A 591 -4.98 22.32 17.19
CA PRO A 591 -5.26 22.99 15.93
C PRO A 591 -6.30 22.18 15.16
N LYS A 592 -7.56 22.65 15.16
CA LYS A 592 -8.62 22.07 14.34
C LYS A 592 -8.32 22.37 12.89
N LYS A 593 -8.27 21.32 12.06
CA LYS A 593 -8.18 21.49 10.62
C LYS A 593 -9.42 22.25 10.16
N GLU A 594 -9.24 23.22 9.29
CA GLU A 594 -10.35 23.96 8.72
C GLU A 594 -11.27 22.98 7.95
N THR A 595 -12.58 23.06 8.21
CA THR A 595 -13.59 22.20 7.58
C THR A 595 -14.49 23.02 6.67
N LEU A 596 -15.02 22.38 5.65
CA LEU A 596 -16.02 22.90 4.73
C LEU A 596 -17.43 22.54 5.20
N THR A 597 -18.42 23.35 4.87
CA THR A 597 -19.83 22.92 4.97
C THR A 597 -20.07 21.75 4.02
N LEU A 598 -21.09 20.93 4.29
CA LEU A 598 -21.45 19.81 3.42
C LEU A 598 -21.67 20.25 1.97
N GLU A 599 -22.33 21.40 1.76
CA GLU A 599 -22.57 21.96 0.43
C GLU A 599 -21.26 22.36 -0.27
N GLN A 600 -20.33 22.99 0.45
CA GLN A 600 -19.01 23.31 -0.08
C GLN A 600 -18.21 22.06 -0.43
N ALA A 601 -18.26 21.03 0.42
CA ALA A 601 -17.61 19.75 0.17
C ALA A 601 -18.20 19.04 -1.07
N ARG A 602 -19.54 19.05 -1.24
CA ARG A 602 -20.22 18.54 -2.45
C ARG A 602 -19.80 19.30 -3.71
N ASN A 603 -19.65 20.62 -3.63
CA ASN A 603 -19.16 21.44 -4.75
C ASN A 603 -17.68 21.18 -5.09
N ALA A 604 -16.91 20.67 -4.13
CA ALA A 604 -15.53 20.26 -4.28
C ALA A 604 -15.37 18.76 -4.63
N ALA A 605 -16.42 18.08 -5.08
CA ALA A 605 -16.35 16.68 -5.53
C ALA A 605 -15.37 16.49 -6.73
N PRO A 606 -14.85 15.27 -6.95
CA PRO A 606 -14.03 14.95 -8.12
C PRO A 606 -14.73 15.33 -9.42
N LYS A 607 -13.98 15.97 -10.31
CA LYS A 607 -14.44 16.33 -11.66
C LYS A 607 -13.64 15.51 -12.65
N TYR A 608 -14.29 14.54 -13.28
CA TYR A 608 -13.75 13.77 -14.40
C TYR A 608 -14.63 13.98 -15.63
N ASP A 609 -14.04 13.76 -16.81
CA ASP A 609 -14.73 13.89 -18.09
C ASP A 609 -15.73 12.74 -18.29
N ARG A 610 -16.92 12.93 -17.73
CA ARG A 610 -18.05 11.98 -17.81
C ARG A 610 -18.51 11.74 -19.24
N ASP A 611 -18.19 12.63 -20.18
CA ASP A 611 -18.59 12.51 -21.57
C ASP A 611 -17.62 11.64 -22.37
N ASN A 612 -16.44 11.38 -21.82
CA ASN A 612 -15.42 10.52 -22.41
C ASN A 612 -15.11 9.28 -21.57
N TYR A 613 -15.85 9.04 -20.49
CA TYR A 613 -15.79 7.82 -19.71
C TYR A 613 -16.96 6.89 -20.06
N THR A 614 -16.67 5.64 -20.40
CA THR A 614 -17.67 4.59 -20.60
C THR A 614 -17.44 3.52 -19.53
N PRO A 615 -18.35 3.38 -18.55
CA PRO A 615 -18.23 2.36 -17.53
C PRO A 615 -18.24 0.94 -18.13
N PRO A 616 -17.44 0.00 -17.59
CA PRO A 616 -17.45 -1.39 -18.06
C PRO A 616 -18.77 -2.08 -17.69
N VAL A 617 -19.30 -2.85 -18.63
CA VAL A 617 -20.56 -3.59 -18.47
C VAL A 617 -20.25 -5.04 -18.07
N PRO A 618 -20.82 -5.55 -16.96
CA PRO A 618 -20.53 -6.89 -16.50
C PRO A 618 -21.14 -7.96 -17.41
N GLU A 619 -20.51 -9.15 -17.47
CA GLU A 619 -20.98 -10.30 -18.26
C GLU A 619 -22.37 -10.78 -17.81
N PHE A 620 -22.73 -10.54 -16.55
CA PHE A 620 -24.03 -10.89 -16.00
C PHE A 620 -24.52 -9.86 -14.98
N ILE A 621 -25.82 -9.89 -14.69
CA ILE A 621 -26.49 -9.12 -13.64
C ILE A 621 -27.21 -10.09 -12.71
N GLY A 622 -27.28 -9.73 -11.43
CA GLY A 622 -27.79 -10.60 -10.36
C GLY A 622 -26.67 -11.27 -9.60
N THR A 623 -26.97 -12.35 -8.89
CA THR A 623 -26.07 -12.99 -7.93
C THR A 623 -25.61 -14.37 -8.38
N ARG A 624 -24.38 -14.75 -8.03
CA ARG A 624 -23.82 -16.09 -8.15
C ARG A 624 -23.23 -16.53 -6.81
N THR A 625 -23.50 -17.77 -6.44
CA THR A 625 -22.93 -18.42 -5.25
C THR A 625 -21.72 -19.26 -5.64
N LEU A 626 -20.73 -19.30 -4.74
CA LEU A 626 -19.49 -20.04 -4.96
C LEU A 626 -19.10 -20.79 -3.68
N GLU A 627 -18.73 -22.06 -3.83
CA GLU A 627 -18.09 -22.85 -2.79
C GLU A 627 -16.68 -23.20 -3.27
N MET A 628 -15.66 -22.73 -2.54
CA MET A 628 -14.27 -22.84 -2.97
C MET A 628 -13.55 -23.97 -2.24
N PRO A 629 -12.79 -24.83 -2.96
CA PRO A 629 -11.83 -25.71 -2.33
C PRO A 629 -10.80 -24.88 -1.56
N LEU A 630 -10.61 -25.18 -0.27
CA LEU A 630 -9.64 -24.46 0.58
C LEU A 630 -8.22 -24.46 0.00
N ARG A 631 -7.84 -25.52 -0.71
CA ARG A 631 -6.52 -25.64 -1.35
C ARG A 631 -6.28 -24.55 -2.38
N ASP A 632 -7.31 -24.11 -3.09
CA ASP A 632 -7.20 -23.05 -4.10
C ASP A 632 -7.06 -21.67 -3.43
N LEU A 633 -7.56 -21.51 -2.20
CA LEU A 633 -7.44 -20.28 -1.43
C LEU A 633 -6.06 -20.11 -0.78
N VAL A 634 -5.30 -21.20 -0.57
CA VAL A 634 -3.97 -21.14 0.07
C VAL A 634 -3.05 -20.17 -0.67
N ASP A 635 -3.07 -20.19 -2.01
CA ASP A 635 -2.25 -19.32 -2.85
C ASP A 635 -2.67 -17.85 -2.82
N TYR A 636 -3.85 -17.54 -2.26
CA TYR A 636 -4.36 -16.18 -2.07
C TYR A 636 -4.09 -15.63 -0.65
N ILE A 637 -3.61 -16.45 0.31
CA ILE A 637 -3.38 -16.03 1.71
C ILE A 637 -2.26 -14.99 1.84
N ASP A 638 -2.61 -13.79 2.31
CA ASP A 638 -1.62 -12.85 2.85
C ASP A 638 -1.31 -13.22 4.30
N TRP A 639 -0.10 -13.74 4.50
CA TRP A 639 0.39 -14.16 5.81
C TRP A 639 0.88 -12.99 6.67
N THR A 640 1.02 -11.77 6.12
CA THR A 640 1.49 -10.62 6.91
C THR A 640 0.65 -10.40 8.18
N PRO A 641 -0.69 -10.33 8.10
CA PRO A 641 -1.52 -10.12 9.28
C PRO A 641 -1.58 -11.36 10.18
N PHE A 642 -1.36 -12.57 9.64
CA PHE A 642 -1.20 -13.78 10.45
C PHE A 642 0.00 -13.62 11.39
N PHE A 643 1.18 -13.23 10.89
CA PHE A 643 2.35 -13.01 11.75
C PHE A 643 2.16 -11.85 12.72
N HIS A 644 1.48 -10.78 12.32
CA HIS A 644 1.19 -9.66 13.23
C HIS A 644 0.29 -10.08 14.38
N ALA A 645 -0.67 -10.97 14.15
CA ALA A 645 -1.49 -11.54 15.22
C ALA A 645 -0.63 -12.29 16.24
N TRP A 646 0.47 -12.91 15.82
CA TRP A 646 1.46 -13.56 16.69
C TRP A 646 2.59 -12.62 17.17
N GLU A 647 2.39 -11.30 17.09
CA GLU A 647 3.38 -10.25 17.45
C GLU A 647 4.71 -10.32 16.69
N LEU A 648 4.75 -11.04 15.56
CA LEU A 648 5.87 -11.08 14.65
C LEU A 648 5.69 -9.97 13.61
N ARG A 649 6.26 -8.80 13.90
CA ARG A 649 6.16 -7.61 13.04
C ARG A 649 7.03 -7.78 11.80
N GLY A 650 6.45 -7.73 10.62
CA GLY A 650 7.17 -7.81 9.34
C GLY A 650 6.23 -7.68 8.15
N VAL A 651 6.70 -7.94 6.95
CA VAL A 651 5.88 -8.06 5.73
C VAL A 651 6.13 -9.42 5.11
N TRP A 652 5.08 -10.16 4.80
CA TRP A 652 5.23 -11.47 4.18
C TRP A 652 5.74 -11.33 2.74
N ASP A 653 6.85 -12.01 2.45
CA ASP A 653 7.38 -12.20 1.11
C ASP A 653 6.88 -13.54 0.57
N ARG A 654 5.98 -13.49 -0.41
CA ARG A 654 5.39 -14.70 -1.02
C ARG A 654 6.35 -15.43 -1.95
N GLU A 655 7.19 -14.69 -2.67
CA GLU A 655 8.17 -15.28 -3.60
C GLU A 655 9.15 -16.17 -2.83
N HIS A 656 9.63 -15.66 -1.70
CA HIS A 656 10.60 -16.36 -0.87
C HIS A 656 9.96 -17.17 0.27
N LYS A 657 8.64 -17.06 0.46
CA LYS A 657 7.86 -17.69 1.54
C LYS A 657 8.46 -17.42 2.93
N VAL A 658 8.82 -16.15 3.20
CA VAL A 658 9.40 -15.72 4.49
C VAL A 658 8.80 -14.40 4.98
N LEU A 659 8.74 -14.21 6.29
CA LEU A 659 8.40 -12.92 6.88
C LEU A 659 9.62 -11.99 6.86
N LYS A 660 9.59 -10.92 6.07
CA LYS A 660 10.60 -9.84 6.10
C LYS A 660 10.44 -9.03 7.37
N THR A 661 11.30 -9.25 8.36
CA THR A 661 11.31 -8.54 9.65
C THR A 661 12.73 -8.13 10.05
N LYS A 662 12.83 -7.01 10.78
CA LYS A 662 14.11 -6.49 11.32
C LYS A 662 14.66 -7.33 12.48
N ASN A 663 13.88 -8.28 12.99
CA ASN A 663 14.26 -9.15 14.10
C ASN A 663 14.64 -10.53 13.56
N ALA A 664 15.94 -10.85 13.50
CA ALA A 664 16.41 -12.13 12.96
C ALA A 664 15.93 -13.35 13.77
N GLU A 665 15.88 -13.25 15.11
CA GLU A 665 15.27 -14.29 15.97
C GLU A 665 13.77 -14.41 15.62
N GLY A 666 13.08 -13.27 15.43
CA GLY A 666 11.68 -13.23 15.00
C GLY A 666 11.42 -13.80 13.60
N ALA A 667 12.36 -13.66 12.66
CA ALA A 667 12.25 -14.25 11.32
C ALA A 667 12.37 -15.78 11.35
N ALA A 668 13.29 -16.31 12.18
CA ALA A 668 13.43 -17.75 12.38
C ALA A 668 12.19 -18.35 13.04
N GLU A 669 11.63 -17.68 14.06
CA GLU A 669 10.36 -18.08 14.67
C GLU A 669 9.18 -17.95 13.69
N ALA A 670 9.13 -16.92 12.85
CA ALA A 670 8.13 -16.79 11.80
C ALA A 670 8.20 -17.95 10.79
N ALA A 671 9.40 -18.39 10.40
CA ALA A 671 9.56 -19.52 9.50
C ALA A 671 9.03 -20.83 10.11
N LYS A 672 9.30 -21.07 11.40
CA LYS A 672 8.76 -22.23 12.13
C LYS A 672 7.24 -22.15 12.24
N LEU A 673 6.71 -21.00 12.63
CA LEU A 673 5.28 -20.75 12.77
C LEU A 673 4.54 -20.91 11.42
N HIS A 674 5.13 -20.44 10.32
CA HIS A 674 4.60 -20.64 8.98
C HIS A 674 4.52 -22.12 8.62
N GLN A 675 5.60 -22.86 8.84
CA GLN A 675 5.65 -24.29 8.54
C GLN A 675 4.62 -25.07 9.36
N ASP A 676 4.45 -24.69 10.63
CA ASP A 676 3.44 -25.28 11.49
C ASP A 676 2.02 -24.94 11.00
N ALA A 677 1.75 -23.68 10.65
CA ALA A 677 0.47 -23.26 10.09
C ALA A 677 0.13 -24.00 8.79
N LEU A 678 1.11 -24.28 7.92
CA LEU A 678 0.91 -25.13 6.75
C LEU A 678 0.53 -26.57 7.12
N GLY A 679 1.16 -27.14 8.15
CA GLY A 679 0.78 -28.45 8.69
C GLY A 679 -0.66 -28.49 9.22
N TRP A 680 -1.08 -27.42 9.91
CA TRP A 680 -2.47 -27.24 10.33
C TRP A 680 -3.43 -27.09 9.15
N ILE A 681 -3.07 -26.33 8.13
CA ILE A 681 -3.86 -26.22 6.89
C ILE A 681 -4.04 -27.59 6.25
N ASP A 682 -2.97 -28.38 6.11
CA ASP A 682 -3.05 -29.73 5.55
C ASP A 682 -3.99 -30.63 6.37
N ARG A 683 -3.92 -30.55 7.70
CA ARG A 683 -4.83 -31.26 8.61
C ARG A 683 -6.28 -30.80 8.42
N ILE A 684 -6.54 -29.50 8.42
CA ILE A 684 -7.87 -28.90 8.23
C ILE A 684 -8.49 -29.38 6.91
N ILE A 685 -7.71 -29.39 5.83
CA ILE A 685 -8.14 -29.85 4.50
C ILE A 685 -8.41 -31.36 4.49
N ALA A 686 -7.49 -32.16 5.04
CA ALA A 686 -7.60 -33.63 5.04
C ALA A 686 -8.80 -34.12 5.87
N GLU A 687 -9.01 -33.51 7.03
CA GLU A 687 -10.12 -33.82 7.94
C GLU A 687 -11.44 -33.11 7.54
N LYS A 688 -11.41 -32.24 6.52
CA LYS A 688 -12.56 -31.43 6.06
C LYS A 688 -13.20 -30.61 7.18
N ARG A 689 -12.35 -29.97 8.00
CA ARG A 689 -12.80 -29.20 9.18
C ARG A 689 -13.45 -27.89 8.78
N PHE A 690 -12.98 -27.25 7.70
CA PHE A 690 -13.50 -25.96 7.22
C PHE A 690 -14.27 -26.09 5.90
N SER A 691 -15.20 -25.16 5.68
CA SER A 691 -15.84 -24.93 4.37
C SER A 691 -15.87 -23.45 4.04
N ALA A 692 -15.58 -23.11 2.78
CA ALA A 692 -15.53 -21.73 2.29
C ALA A 692 -16.72 -21.46 1.36
N ARG A 693 -17.63 -20.57 1.79
CA ARG A 693 -18.84 -20.22 1.04
C ARG A 693 -18.90 -18.73 0.76
N GLY A 694 -19.27 -18.37 -0.47
CA GLY A 694 -19.30 -16.99 -0.91
C GLY A 694 -20.45 -16.71 -1.87
N ILE A 695 -20.80 -15.45 -1.98
CA ILE A 695 -21.76 -14.92 -2.94
C ILE A 695 -21.26 -13.57 -3.45
N TYR A 696 -21.43 -13.32 -4.73
CA TYR A 696 -21.18 -12.03 -5.36
C TYR A 696 -22.23 -11.74 -6.42
N GLY A 697 -22.36 -10.48 -6.81
CA GLY A 697 -23.27 -10.09 -7.87
C GLY A 697 -23.03 -8.70 -8.38
N PHE A 698 -23.58 -8.41 -9.56
CA PHE A 698 -23.53 -7.10 -10.21
C PHE A 698 -24.93 -6.56 -10.44
N PHE A 699 -25.09 -5.25 -10.27
CA PHE A 699 -26.38 -4.59 -10.31
C PHE A 699 -26.27 -3.23 -11.02
N PRO A 700 -27.22 -2.89 -11.91
CA PRO A 700 -27.30 -1.56 -12.49
C PRO A 700 -27.43 -0.51 -11.39
N ALA A 701 -26.59 0.52 -11.44
CA ALA A 701 -26.52 1.52 -10.38
C ALA A 701 -26.19 2.91 -10.90
N ASN A 702 -26.57 3.92 -10.14
CA ASN A 702 -26.24 5.31 -10.41
C ASN A 702 -26.03 6.09 -9.11
N SER A 703 -25.20 7.12 -9.13
CA SER A 703 -25.09 8.04 -8.00
C SER A 703 -26.21 9.07 -7.97
N ALA A 704 -26.67 9.41 -6.77
CA ALA A 704 -27.65 10.47 -6.51
C ALA A 704 -27.16 11.30 -5.32
N GLY A 705 -26.41 12.36 -5.62
CA GLY A 705 -25.68 13.12 -4.59
C GLY A 705 -24.60 12.24 -3.95
N ASP A 706 -24.68 12.09 -2.62
CA ASP A 706 -23.73 11.27 -1.85
C ASP A 706 -24.18 9.80 -1.73
N ASP A 707 -25.27 9.39 -2.38
CA ASP A 707 -25.79 8.02 -2.34
C ASP A 707 -25.56 7.28 -3.65
N ILE A 708 -25.68 5.96 -3.59
CA ILE A 708 -25.66 5.05 -4.73
C ILE A 708 -27.01 4.33 -4.79
N ILE A 709 -27.75 4.56 -5.86
CA ILE A 709 -29.00 3.86 -6.18
C ILE A 709 -28.66 2.56 -6.86
N VAL A 710 -29.27 1.47 -6.41
CA VAL A 710 -29.23 0.17 -7.07
C VAL A 710 -30.61 -0.08 -7.67
N TRP A 711 -30.66 -0.34 -8.97
CA TRP A 711 -31.90 -0.58 -9.70
C TRP A 711 -32.27 -2.06 -9.72
N THR A 712 -33.55 -2.36 -9.97
CA THR A 712 -34.01 -3.74 -10.13
C THR A 712 -33.43 -4.44 -11.34
N ASP A 713 -33.22 -3.69 -12.42
CA ASP A 713 -32.79 -4.15 -13.74
C ASP A 713 -32.26 -2.97 -14.58
N GLU A 714 -31.83 -3.26 -15.81
CA GLU A 714 -31.24 -2.27 -16.73
C GLU A 714 -32.22 -1.20 -17.24
N THR A 715 -33.54 -1.34 -16.98
CA THR A 715 -34.50 -0.28 -17.29
C THR A 715 -34.35 0.92 -16.36
N ARG A 716 -33.74 0.72 -15.17
CA ARG A 716 -33.49 1.78 -14.17
C ARG A 716 -34.77 2.54 -13.77
N SER A 717 -35.89 1.82 -13.76
CA SER A 717 -37.23 2.37 -13.50
C SER A 717 -37.69 2.23 -12.06
N ALA A 718 -37.19 1.21 -11.35
CA ALA A 718 -37.51 0.92 -9.95
C ALA A 718 -36.24 0.73 -9.12
N GLU A 719 -36.15 1.46 -8.01
CA GLU A 719 -35.06 1.33 -7.03
C GLU A 719 -35.23 0.02 -6.26
N ARG A 720 -34.19 -0.81 -6.24
CA ARG A 720 -34.11 -2.04 -5.46
C ARG A 720 -33.62 -1.76 -4.05
N THR A 721 -32.55 -0.99 -3.94
CA THR A 721 -31.97 -0.53 -2.66
C THR A 721 -31.08 0.68 -2.91
N ARG A 722 -30.59 1.30 -1.83
CA ARG A 722 -29.70 2.45 -1.88
C ARG A 722 -28.64 2.34 -0.81
N PHE A 723 -27.38 2.47 -1.23
CA PHE A 723 -26.25 2.57 -0.33
C PHE A 723 -25.94 4.04 -0.05
N HIS A 724 -25.70 4.35 1.21
CA HIS A 724 -25.46 5.72 1.66
C HIS A 724 -23.99 5.94 1.93
N SER A 725 -23.37 6.86 1.18
CA SER A 725 -21.98 7.23 1.41
C SER A 725 -21.85 8.57 2.13
N LEU A 726 -20.67 8.75 2.74
CA LEU A 726 -20.24 9.96 3.42
C LEU A 726 -19.14 10.62 2.58
N ARG A 727 -19.01 11.95 2.76
CA ARG A 727 -18.09 12.82 2.03
C ARG A 727 -17.07 13.44 2.99
N GLN A 728 -15.82 13.53 2.54
CA GLN A 728 -14.79 14.24 3.29
C GLN A 728 -15.17 15.72 3.46
N GLN A 729 -15.07 16.28 4.67
CA GLN A 729 -15.36 17.70 4.94
C GLN A 729 -14.13 18.53 5.32
N ILE A 730 -12.94 17.93 5.48
CA ILE A 730 -11.72 18.70 5.74
C ILE A 730 -11.35 19.52 4.48
N LYS A 731 -11.09 20.81 4.66
CA LYS A 731 -10.62 21.70 3.59
C LYS A 731 -9.22 21.27 3.14
N LYS A 732 -9.02 21.15 1.82
CA LYS A 732 -7.75 20.72 1.24
C LYS A 732 -7.04 21.89 0.58
N ASP A 733 -5.93 22.35 1.17
CA ASP A 733 -5.11 23.43 0.61
C ASP A 733 -4.42 23.06 -0.71
N SER A 734 -4.32 21.77 -0.99
CA SER A 734 -3.74 21.21 -2.22
C SER A 734 -4.64 21.31 -3.45
N GLY A 735 -5.87 21.83 -3.33
CA GLY A 735 -6.85 21.85 -4.41
C GLY A 735 -7.43 20.48 -4.78
N LYS A 736 -7.07 19.42 -4.05
CA LYS A 736 -7.63 18.06 -4.21
C LYS A 736 -9.14 18.06 -3.88
N PRO A 737 -9.95 17.22 -4.53
CA PRO A 737 -11.39 17.16 -4.30
C PRO A 737 -11.73 16.51 -2.96
N ASN A 738 -12.91 16.82 -2.42
CA ASN A 738 -13.52 16.19 -1.26
C ASN A 738 -14.37 15.00 -1.72
N VAL A 739 -13.89 13.79 -1.49
CA VAL A 739 -14.40 12.56 -2.12
C VAL A 739 -15.50 11.90 -1.27
N ALA A 740 -16.47 11.28 -1.93
CA ALA A 740 -17.43 10.30 -1.42
C ALA A 740 -17.40 9.04 -2.32
N LEU A 741 -17.86 7.88 -1.83
CA LEU A 741 -17.85 6.65 -2.64
C LEU A 741 -18.79 6.74 -3.84
N SER A 742 -19.90 7.48 -3.70
CA SER A 742 -20.84 7.72 -4.80
C SER A 742 -20.22 8.45 -6.00
N ASP A 743 -19.10 9.18 -5.81
CA ASP A 743 -18.44 9.91 -6.89
C ASP A 743 -17.88 8.98 -7.98
N TRP A 744 -17.65 7.70 -7.64
CA TRP A 744 -17.12 6.68 -8.54
C TRP A 744 -18.20 5.91 -9.32
N VAL A 745 -19.46 6.31 -9.19
CA VAL A 745 -20.58 5.75 -9.94
C VAL A 745 -21.21 6.87 -10.76
N MET A 746 -21.53 6.61 -12.02
CA MET A 746 -22.14 7.60 -12.89
C MET A 746 -23.44 8.13 -12.31
N PRO A 747 -23.65 9.46 -12.29
CA PRO A 747 -24.85 10.05 -11.71
C PRO A 747 -26.09 9.66 -12.50
N VAL A 748 -27.24 9.60 -11.82
CA VAL A 748 -28.55 9.58 -12.49
C VAL A 748 -28.58 10.81 -13.39
N ALA A 749 -28.62 10.61 -14.70
CA ALA A 749 -28.65 11.72 -15.64
C ALA A 749 -29.81 12.65 -15.25
N ALA A 750 -29.51 13.91 -14.90
CA ALA A 750 -30.46 14.96 -15.19
C ALA A 750 -30.69 14.82 -16.69
N VAL A 751 -31.91 14.47 -17.12
CA VAL A 751 -32.26 14.27 -18.52
C VAL A 751 -31.81 15.51 -19.30
N SER A 752 -30.60 15.44 -19.85
CA SER A 752 -30.06 16.47 -20.72
C SER A 752 -30.21 15.89 -22.11
N ASN A 753 -31.00 16.60 -22.92
CA ASN A 753 -31.16 16.34 -24.34
C ASN A 753 -29.76 16.34 -24.99
N ARG A 754 -29.09 15.19 -25.06
CA ARG A 754 -27.89 15.02 -25.86
C ARG A 754 -28.33 14.54 -27.24
N GLN A 755 -28.18 15.43 -28.21
CA GLN A 755 -28.25 15.08 -29.63
C GLN A 755 -27.08 14.15 -29.96
N ALA A 756 -27.36 13.07 -30.68
CA ALA A 756 -26.37 12.15 -31.21
C ALA A 756 -25.23 12.91 -31.93
N GLN A 757 -23.97 12.51 -31.71
CA GLN A 757 -22.86 13.06 -32.49
C GLN A 757 -23.01 12.64 -33.96
N ILE A 758 -22.98 13.62 -34.85
CA ILE A 758 -23.11 13.46 -36.30
C ILE A 758 -21.88 12.70 -36.83
N PHE A 759 -22.09 11.63 -37.61
CA PHE A 759 -21.05 10.92 -38.35
C PHE A 759 -20.18 11.91 -39.15
N LYS A 760 -18.85 11.87 -38.95
CA LYS A 760 -17.91 12.74 -39.67
C LYS A 760 -17.14 11.93 -40.73
N PRO A 761 -17.41 12.13 -42.03
CA PRO A 761 -16.66 11.46 -43.08
C PRO A 761 -15.20 11.93 -43.10
N THR A 762 -14.29 10.99 -43.35
CA THR A 762 -12.88 11.23 -43.67
C THR A 762 -12.63 11.04 -45.17
N TYR A 763 -11.82 11.90 -45.79
CA TYR A 763 -11.59 11.91 -47.25
C TYR A 763 -10.16 11.43 -47.64
N GLY A 764 -9.36 10.98 -46.67
CA GLY A 764 -7.93 10.64 -46.82
C GLY A 764 -6.99 11.85 -46.89
N SER A 765 -5.71 11.68 -46.52
CA SER A 765 -4.69 12.74 -46.54
C SER A 765 -4.08 12.92 -47.93
N ASN A 766 -3.77 14.15 -48.37
CA ASN A 766 -3.17 14.45 -49.71
C ASN A 766 -1.85 13.72 -50.00
N GLU A 767 -1.23 13.09 -49.00
CA GLU A 767 0.03 12.33 -49.10
C GLU A 767 -0.18 10.83 -49.38
N SER A 768 -1.40 10.30 -49.26
CA SER A 768 -1.73 8.89 -49.53
C SER A 768 -2.09 8.66 -51.00
N ALA A 769 -1.42 7.69 -51.65
CA ALA A 769 -1.69 7.33 -53.05
C ALA A 769 -3.04 6.61 -53.19
N ILE A 770 -3.81 6.95 -54.24
CA ILE A 770 -5.01 6.20 -54.59
C ILE A 770 -4.58 4.94 -55.35
N GLU A 771 -4.86 3.78 -54.76
CA GLU A 771 -4.59 2.49 -55.40
C GLU A 771 -5.82 2.01 -56.16
N LYS A 772 -5.63 1.67 -57.44
CA LYS A 772 -6.66 0.99 -58.21
C LYS A 772 -6.46 -0.51 -58.07
N GLN A 773 -7.35 -1.16 -57.33
CA GLN A 773 -7.33 -2.60 -57.16
C GLN A 773 -8.39 -3.26 -58.07
N LYS A 774 -8.07 -4.46 -58.57
CA LYS A 774 -8.97 -5.23 -59.43
C LYS A 774 -9.46 -6.45 -58.66
N TRP A 775 -10.63 -6.33 -58.07
CA TRP A 775 -11.31 -7.43 -57.36
C TRP A 775 -12.51 -7.88 -58.18
N GLY A 776 -12.33 -8.92 -59.00
CA GLY A 776 -13.35 -9.36 -59.95
C GLY A 776 -13.40 -8.52 -61.23
N SER A 777 -14.61 -8.25 -61.72
CA SER A 777 -14.88 -7.55 -62.98
C SER A 777 -15.08 -6.03 -62.82
N LEU A 778 -15.21 -5.53 -61.57
CA LEU A 778 -15.37 -4.11 -61.25
C LEU A 778 -14.04 -3.47 -60.77
N PRO A 779 -13.76 -2.21 -61.14
CA PRO A 779 -12.64 -1.45 -60.60
C PRO A 779 -12.97 -0.90 -59.20
N HIS A 780 -12.04 -1.06 -58.26
CA HIS A 780 -12.15 -0.56 -56.88
C HIS A 780 -11.01 0.42 -56.60
N TRP A 781 -11.32 1.55 -55.96
CA TRP A 781 -10.34 2.57 -55.61
C TRP A 781 -10.18 2.58 -54.10
N TYR A 782 -8.96 2.37 -53.63
CA TYR A 782 -8.64 2.33 -52.21
C TYR A 782 -7.73 3.49 -51.83
N ARG A 783 -8.05 4.10 -50.69
CA ARG A 783 -7.26 5.10 -49.98
C ARG A 783 -7.39 4.86 -48.47
N GLU A 784 -6.27 4.92 -47.78
CA GLU A 784 -6.21 4.80 -46.33
C GLU A 784 -7.00 5.93 -45.65
N ASN A 785 -7.76 5.59 -44.60
CA ASN A 785 -8.60 6.53 -43.83
C ASN A 785 -9.62 7.31 -44.68
N ALA A 786 -10.11 6.74 -45.79
CA ALA A 786 -11.20 7.30 -46.58
C ALA A 786 -12.55 6.67 -46.23
N THR A 787 -13.63 7.40 -46.51
CA THR A 787 -15.02 6.96 -46.34
C THR A 787 -15.58 6.45 -47.65
N TYR A 788 -16.37 5.38 -47.60
CA TYR A 788 -16.92 4.73 -48.79
C TYR A 788 -18.43 4.56 -48.68
N ALA A 789 -19.15 4.92 -49.73
CA ALA A 789 -20.54 4.49 -49.94
C ALA A 789 -20.52 3.13 -50.66
N VAL A 790 -21.06 2.10 -50.03
CA VAL A 790 -21.05 0.72 -50.53
C VAL A 790 -22.46 0.24 -50.86
N THR A 791 -22.55 -0.59 -51.89
CA THR A 791 -23.78 -1.30 -52.26
C THR A 791 -23.47 -2.77 -52.50
N PHE A 792 -24.20 -3.66 -51.84
CA PHE A 792 -24.12 -5.09 -52.11
C PHE A 792 -25.51 -5.73 -52.11
N ARG A 793 -25.67 -6.83 -52.85
CA ARG A 793 -26.99 -7.33 -53.27
C ARG A 793 -27.08 -8.84 -53.30
N LEU A 794 -28.30 -9.37 -53.25
CA LEU A 794 -28.56 -10.81 -53.33
C LEU A 794 -28.10 -11.36 -54.70
N GLU A 795 -27.70 -12.62 -54.72
CA GLU A 795 -27.14 -13.28 -55.92
C GLU A 795 -28.13 -13.27 -57.12
N ASP A 796 -29.43 -13.29 -56.87
CA ASP A 796 -30.48 -13.38 -57.88
C ASP A 796 -31.14 -12.04 -58.23
N SER A 797 -30.61 -10.92 -57.72
CA SER A 797 -31.20 -9.58 -57.86
C SER A 797 -31.28 -9.07 -59.31
N PHE A 798 -30.66 -9.75 -60.29
CA PHE A 798 -30.64 -9.32 -61.70
C PHE A 798 -30.83 -10.46 -62.70
N PRO A 799 -31.74 -10.31 -63.69
CA PRO A 799 -31.74 -11.14 -64.88
C PRO A 799 -30.49 -10.86 -65.75
N ALA A 800 -29.77 -11.91 -66.18
CA ALA A 800 -28.57 -11.79 -67.02
C ALA A 800 -28.78 -10.95 -68.31
N LYS A 801 -30.02 -10.90 -68.80
CA LYS A 801 -30.43 -10.11 -69.97
C LYS A 801 -30.30 -8.59 -69.73
N VAL A 802 -30.60 -8.11 -68.53
CA VAL A 802 -30.53 -6.68 -68.14
C VAL A 802 -29.08 -6.22 -67.97
N LEU A 803 -28.25 -7.05 -67.33
CA LEU A 803 -26.81 -6.81 -67.21
C LEU A 803 -26.11 -6.76 -68.57
N ASN A 804 -26.49 -7.67 -69.48
CA ASN A 804 -25.94 -7.70 -70.83
C ASN A 804 -26.41 -6.50 -71.68
N SER A 805 -27.66 -6.05 -71.55
CA SER A 805 -28.13 -4.84 -72.24
C SER A 805 -27.45 -3.59 -71.70
N TYR A 806 -27.33 -3.44 -70.37
CA TYR A 806 -26.61 -2.32 -69.75
C TYR A 806 -25.14 -2.26 -70.18
N ARG A 807 -24.42 -3.41 -70.16
CA ARG A 807 -23.02 -3.46 -70.61
C ARG A 807 -22.88 -3.02 -72.06
N LYS A 808 -23.78 -3.47 -72.93
CA LYS A 808 -23.78 -3.11 -74.36
C LYS A 808 -24.09 -1.63 -74.59
N GLU A 809 -25.09 -1.08 -73.90
CA GLU A 809 -25.45 0.35 -73.95
C GLU A 809 -24.34 1.24 -73.39
N LYS A 810 -23.68 0.81 -72.31
CA LYS A 810 -22.53 1.51 -71.72
C LYS A 810 -21.34 1.53 -72.67
N GLU A 811 -20.99 0.39 -73.26
CA GLU A 811 -19.89 0.30 -74.23
C GLU A 811 -20.15 1.18 -75.47
N ASP A 812 -21.40 1.24 -75.95
CA ASP A 812 -21.78 2.10 -77.08
C ASP A 812 -21.63 3.59 -76.73
N LEU A 813 -22.16 4.02 -75.58
CA LEU A 813 -22.01 5.41 -75.11
C LEU A 813 -20.55 5.78 -74.86
N GLN A 814 -19.74 4.87 -74.30
CA GLN A 814 -18.30 5.11 -74.09
C GLN A 814 -17.53 5.25 -75.41
N LYS A 815 -17.85 4.44 -76.43
CA LYS A 815 -17.26 4.58 -77.77
C LYS A 815 -17.63 5.92 -78.40
N ARG A 816 -18.90 6.30 -78.33
CA ARG A 816 -19.40 7.58 -78.84
C ARG A 816 -18.79 8.77 -78.11
N LEU A 817 -18.57 8.67 -76.80
CA LEU A 817 -17.90 9.69 -76.01
C LEU A 817 -16.43 9.84 -76.44
N ALA A 818 -15.71 8.73 -76.58
CA ALA A 818 -14.32 8.75 -77.04
C ALA A 818 -14.16 9.27 -78.48
N GLU A 819 -15.17 9.12 -79.34
CA GLU A 819 -15.21 9.73 -80.68
C GLU A 819 -15.56 11.23 -80.62
N ALA A 820 -16.54 11.62 -79.80
CA ALA A 820 -16.93 13.02 -79.60
C ALA A 820 -15.77 13.87 -79.03
N GLU A 821 -15.01 13.31 -78.09
CA GLU A 821 -13.80 13.92 -77.51
C GLU A 821 -12.72 14.15 -78.57
N LYS A 822 -12.57 13.26 -79.56
CA LYS A 822 -11.63 13.44 -80.68
C LYS A 822 -12.08 14.53 -81.65
N THR A 823 -13.39 14.72 -81.82
CA THR A 823 -13.96 15.76 -82.69
C THR A 823 -14.11 17.13 -82.02
N SER A 824 -13.78 17.26 -80.73
CA SER A 824 -13.86 18.51 -79.94
C SER A 824 -15.27 19.15 -79.88
N ASP A 825 -16.33 18.34 -80.02
CA ASP A 825 -17.71 18.81 -79.85
C ASP A 825 -18.06 18.85 -78.34
N SER A 826 -17.82 20.00 -77.71
CA SER A 826 -17.97 20.14 -76.25
C SER A 826 -19.38 19.88 -75.74
N LYS A 827 -20.40 20.16 -76.56
CA LYS A 827 -21.80 19.94 -76.19
C LYS A 827 -22.13 18.45 -76.26
N LEU A 828 -21.71 17.76 -77.32
CA LEU A 828 -21.91 16.32 -77.45
C LEU A 828 -21.16 15.53 -76.37
N VAL A 829 -19.93 15.95 -76.01
CA VAL A 829 -19.18 15.37 -74.89
C VAL A 829 -19.94 15.53 -73.58
N GLN A 830 -20.47 16.72 -73.31
CA GLN A 830 -21.23 16.98 -72.07
C GLN A 830 -22.54 16.18 -72.03
N ASP A 831 -23.28 16.13 -73.14
CA ASP A 831 -24.53 15.37 -73.24
C ASP A 831 -24.29 13.85 -73.07
N LEU A 832 -23.20 13.32 -73.65
CA LEU A 832 -22.81 11.91 -73.51
C LEU A 832 -22.30 11.58 -72.11
N GLN A 833 -21.58 12.49 -71.45
CA GLN A 833 -21.17 12.33 -70.04
C GLN A 833 -22.39 12.30 -69.12
N VAL A 834 -23.38 13.17 -69.35
CA VAL A 834 -24.65 13.16 -68.60
C VAL A 834 -25.44 11.88 -68.88
N ALA A 835 -25.54 11.43 -70.13
CA ALA A 835 -26.21 10.18 -70.47
C ALA A 835 -25.53 8.95 -69.85
N LEU A 836 -24.20 8.92 -69.83
CA LEU A 836 -23.43 7.85 -69.19
C LEU A 836 -23.62 7.84 -67.67
N GLY A 837 -23.69 9.02 -67.05
CA GLY A 837 -23.98 9.19 -65.62
C GLY A 837 -25.40 8.75 -65.24
N LYS A 838 -26.38 8.93 -66.13
CA LYS A 838 -27.78 8.50 -65.92
C LYS A 838 -28.04 7.03 -66.23
N LEU A 839 -27.26 6.42 -67.13
CA LEU A 839 -27.50 5.05 -67.60
C LEU A 839 -27.56 4.03 -66.45
N TYR A 840 -26.69 4.16 -65.44
CA TYR A 840 -26.71 3.24 -64.29
C TYR A 840 -28.02 3.38 -63.50
N ARG A 841 -28.46 4.60 -63.21
CA ARG A 841 -29.74 4.87 -62.55
C ARG A 841 -30.93 4.33 -63.35
N ASP A 842 -30.98 4.66 -64.64
CA ASP A 842 -32.12 4.33 -65.51
C ASP A 842 -32.27 2.83 -65.83
N ARG A 843 -31.19 2.04 -65.67
CA ARG A 843 -31.18 0.61 -66.04
C ARG A 843 -30.92 -0.34 -64.89
N ILE A 844 -30.16 0.08 -63.89
CA ILE A 844 -29.70 -0.76 -62.77
C ILE A 844 -30.46 -0.40 -61.49
N GLU A 845 -30.53 0.88 -61.12
CA GLU A 845 -31.26 1.31 -59.90
C GLU A 845 -32.77 1.05 -60.04
N THR A 846 -33.37 1.38 -61.20
CA THR A 846 -34.81 1.11 -61.44
C THR A 846 -35.17 -0.38 -61.27
N VAL A 847 -34.30 -1.29 -61.72
CA VAL A 847 -34.53 -2.75 -61.62
C VAL A 847 -34.31 -3.26 -60.19
N LEU A 848 -33.42 -2.62 -59.43
CA LEU A 848 -33.22 -2.91 -58.00
C LEU A 848 -34.42 -2.46 -57.17
N ASP A 849 -34.94 -1.26 -57.44
CA ASP A 849 -36.09 -0.68 -56.75
C ASP A 849 -37.39 -1.46 -57.03
N GLU A 850 -37.52 -2.07 -58.22
CA GLU A 850 -38.60 -3.00 -58.55
C GLU A 850 -38.56 -4.30 -57.72
N GLY A 851 -37.48 -4.54 -56.96
CA GLY A 851 -37.36 -5.67 -56.04
C GLY A 851 -37.34 -7.03 -56.74
N MET A 852 -36.72 -7.11 -57.92
CA MET A 852 -36.59 -8.34 -58.71
C MET A 852 -35.74 -9.40 -57.97
N GLY A 853 -35.96 -10.67 -58.32
CA GLY A 853 -35.43 -11.83 -57.60
C GLY A 853 -36.38 -12.30 -56.49
N GLU A 854 -35.92 -13.18 -55.63
CA GLU A 854 -36.63 -13.74 -54.48
C GLU A 854 -36.82 -12.69 -53.36
N ALA A 855 -36.01 -11.62 -53.37
CA ALA A 855 -36.14 -10.46 -52.50
C ALA A 855 -36.31 -10.84 -51.01
N TRP A 856 -35.42 -11.71 -50.53
CA TRP A 856 -35.50 -12.32 -49.20
C TRP A 856 -35.56 -11.31 -48.05
N MET A 857 -35.01 -10.11 -48.24
CA MET A 857 -35.04 -9.04 -47.24
C MET A 857 -36.37 -8.28 -47.21
N LYS A 858 -37.39 -8.64 -48.02
CA LYS A 858 -38.78 -8.25 -47.75
C LYS A 858 -39.29 -8.84 -46.45
N ASN A 859 -38.77 -10.00 -46.03
CA ASN A 859 -39.07 -10.56 -44.73
C ASN A 859 -38.36 -9.72 -43.65
N PRO A 860 -39.09 -9.08 -42.72
CA PRO A 860 -38.50 -8.26 -41.67
C PRO A 860 -37.51 -9.01 -40.77
N GLU A 861 -37.64 -10.32 -40.59
CA GLU A 861 -36.68 -11.12 -39.81
C GLU A 861 -35.33 -11.20 -40.52
N ILE A 862 -35.34 -11.39 -41.83
CA ILE A 862 -34.12 -11.43 -42.65
C ILE A 862 -33.49 -10.03 -42.73
N ALA A 863 -34.30 -9.00 -42.97
CA ALA A 863 -33.81 -7.62 -42.96
C ALA A 863 -33.21 -7.21 -41.61
N LYS A 864 -33.77 -7.72 -40.50
CA LYS A 864 -33.22 -7.53 -39.16
C LYS A 864 -31.85 -8.19 -39.02
N ILE A 865 -31.66 -9.43 -39.48
CA ILE A 865 -30.34 -10.10 -39.46
C ILE A 865 -29.30 -9.26 -40.20
N ILE A 866 -29.66 -8.69 -41.36
CA ILE A 866 -28.74 -7.85 -42.15
C ILE A 866 -28.43 -6.54 -41.42
N SER A 867 -29.46 -5.87 -40.90
CA SER A 867 -29.34 -4.62 -40.15
C SER A 867 -28.52 -4.80 -38.87
N ASP A 868 -28.71 -5.89 -38.13
CA ASP A 868 -27.93 -6.23 -36.94
C ASP A 868 -26.46 -6.51 -37.33
N SER A 869 -26.23 -7.22 -38.44
CA SER A 869 -24.87 -7.50 -38.95
C SER A 869 -24.10 -6.23 -39.34
N LEU A 870 -24.79 -5.22 -39.89
CA LEU A 870 -24.22 -3.90 -40.21
C LEU A 870 -23.91 -3.08 -38.96
N GLN A 871 -24.67 -3.26 -37.88
CA GLN A 871 -24.48 -2.48 -36.66
C GLN A 871 -23.53 -3.15 -35.66
N HIS A 872 -23.33 -4.47 -35.77
CA HIS A 872 -22.61 -5.27 -34.78
C HIS A 872 -21.19 -4.79 -34.45
N PHE A 873 -20.42 -4.37 -35.46
CA PHE A 873 -19.05 -3.85 -35.27
C PHE A 873 -18.96 -2.33 -35.55
N ALA A 874 -20.09 -1.65 -35.65
CA ALA A 874 -20.13 -0.21 -35.87
C ALA A 874 -19.62 0.52 -34.61
N GLY A 875 -18.65 1.40 -34.77
CA GLY A 875 -17.94 2.05 -33.66
C GLY A 875 -16.77 1.24 -33.08
N GLU A 876 -16.52 0.03 -33.59
CA GLU A 876 -15.36 -0.81 -33.21
C GLU A 876 -14.40 -0.99 -34.39
N ARG A 877 -14.86 -1.62 -35.48
CA ARG A 877 -14.05 -1.92 -36.67
C ARG A 877 -14.20 -0.88 -37.79
N TYR A 878 -15.33 -0.19 -37.80
CA TYR A 878 -15.66 0.87 -38.74
C TYR A 878 -16.70 1.80 -38.15
N ASP A 879 -16.73 3.06 -38.59
CA ASP A 879 -17.84 3.96 -38.32
C ASP A 879 -18.91 3.79 -39.41
N LEU A 880 -20.18 3.72 -38.99
CA LEU A 880 -21.32 3.53 -39.88
C LEU A 880 -22.10 4.85 -39.98
N GLY A 881 -22.15 5.41 -41.19
CA GLY A 881 -22.87 6.62 -41.53
C GLY A 881 -24.35 6.36 -41.79
N ALA A 882 -24.82 6.69 -42.99
CA ALA A 882 -26.16 6.34 -43.45
C ALA A 882 -26.20 4.92 -44.02
N TRP A 883 -27.27 4.17 -43.77
CA TRP A 883 -27.48 2.84 -44.31
C TRP A 883 -28.96 2.54 -44.51
N CYS A 884 -29.27 1.66 -45.46
CA CYS A 884 -30.59 1.08 -45.64
C CYS A 884 -30.50 -0.36 -46.15
N VAL A 885 -31.38 -1.22 -45.65
CA VAL A 885 -31.57 -2.58 -46.13
C VAL A 885 -32.79 -2.59 -47.02
N MET A 886 -32.57 -2.76 -48.31
CA MET A 886 -33.62 -2.87 -49.33
C MET A 886 -34.02 -4.35 -49.51
N PRO A 887 -35.20 -4.63 -50.08
CA PRO A 887 -35.70 -5.98 -50.34
C PRO A 887 -34.71 -6.99 -50.96
N ASN A 888 -33.80 -6.54 -51.82
CA ASN A 888 -32.82 -7.37 -52.53
C ASN A 888 -31.38 -6.82 -52.47
N HIS A 889 -31.14 -5.67 -51.83
CA HIS A 889 -29.80 -5.09 -51.72
C HIS A 889 -29.63 -4.23 -50.46
N VAL A 890 -28.41 -3.76 -50.20
CA VAL A 890 -28.05 -2.94 -49.04
C VAL A 890 -27.22 -1.77 -49.54
N HIS A 891 -27.51 -0.57 -49.03
CA HIS A 891 -26.65 0.59 -49.14
C HIS A 891 -26.10 0.97 -47.76
N ALA A 892 -24.81 1.33 -47.66
CA ALA A 892 -24.22 1.82 -46.42
C ALA A 892 -23.04 2.78 -46.67
N ILE A 893 -22.84 3.75 -45.79
CA ILE A 893 -21.63 4.57 -45.71
C ILE A 893 -20.75 4.02 -44.58
N ILE A 894 -19.52 3.62 -44.92
CA ILE A 894 -18.58 2.98 -44.00
C ILE A 894 -17.24 3.71 -44.03
N SER A 895 -16.73 4.07 -42.85
CA SER A 895 -15.35 4.54 -42.65
C SER A 895 -14.57 3.47 -41.90
N PRO A 896 -13.67 2.71 -42.55
CA PRO A 896 -12.84 1.71 -41.88
C PRO A 896 -11.96 2.35 -40.80
N ARG A 897 -11.80 1.69 -39.65
CA ARG A 897 -10.86 2.09 -38.58
C ARG A 897 -9.49 1.44 -38.76
N GLU A 898 -8.49 1.96 -38.06
CA GLU A 898 -7.10 1.47 -38.12
C GLU A 898 -7.02 -0.06 -37.92
N GLY A 899 -6.24 -0.75 -38.75
CA GLY A 899 -6.13 -2.21 -38.74
C GLY A 899 -7.25 -2.96 -39.47
N HIS A 900 -8.25 -2.27 -40.03
CA HIS A 900 -9.35 -2.87 -40.80
C HIS A 900 -9.47 -2.32 -42.21
N SER A 901 -9.58 -3.22 -43.20
CA SER A 901 -9.82 -2.85 -44.60
C SER A 901 -11.31 -2.96 -44.96
N LEU A 902 -11.78 -2.12 -45.89
CA LEU A 902 -13.16 -2.20 -46.40
C LEU A 902 -13.53 -3.62 -46.92
N PRO A 903 -12.66 -4.33 -47.68
CA PRO A 903 -12.94 -5.72 -48.08
C PRO A 903 -13.14 -6.68 -46.92
N ASP A 904 -12.32 -6.57 -45.87
CA ASP A 904 -12.42 -7.46 -44.71
C ASP A 904 -13.71 -7.21 -43.93
N ILE A 905 -14.11 -5.94 -43.81
CA ILE A 905 -15.38 -5.52 -43.21
C ILE A 905 -16.56 -6.10 -44.01
N LEU A 906 -16.60 -5.87 -45.32
CA LEU A 906 -17.69 -6.38 -46.18
C LEU A 906 -17.73 -7.90 -46.21
N ARG A 907 -16.57 -8.57 -46.23
CA ARG A 907 -16.49 -10.04 -46.17
C ARG A 907 -17.05 -10.57 -44.86
N SER A 908 -16.74 -9.90 -43.74
CA SER A 908 -17.24 -10.25 -42.40
C SER A 908 -18.76 -10.13 -42.34
N ILE A 909 -19.31 -8.97 -42.75
CA ILE A 909 -20.75 -8.69 -42.74
C ILE A 909 -21.49 -9.68 -43.64
N LYS A 910 -21.04 -9.84 -44.89
CA LYS A 910 -21.67 -10.75 -45.87
C LYS A 910 -21.63 -12.21 -45.42
N ARG A 911 -20.51 -12.67 -44.86
CA ARG A 911 -20.38 -14.07 -44.42
C ARG A 911 -21.32 -14.38 -43.27
N HIS A 912 -21.35 -13.54 -42.23
CA HIS A 912 -22.21 -13.77 -41.07
C HIS A 912 -23.69 -13.71 -41.45
N SER A 913 -24.09 -12.64 -42.16
CA SER A 913 -25.47 -12.48 -42.58
C SER A 913 -25.97 -13.57 -43.52
N ALA A 914 -25.13 -14.03 -44.46
CA ALA A 914 -25.48 -15.13 -45.36
C ALA A 914 -25.73 -16.43 -44.58
N LEU A 915 -24.89 -16.74 -43.58
CA LEU A 915 -25.02 -17.95 -42.76
C LEU A 915 -26.35 -17.93 -41.97
N GLU A 916 -26.63 -16.83 -41.27
CA GLU A 916 -27.83 -16.75 -40.42
C GLU A 916 -29.11 -16.64 -41.27
N ALA A 917 -29.09 -15.86 -42.35
CA ALA A 917 -30.23 -15.76 -43.27
C ALA A 917 -30.53 -17.11 -43.95
N ASN A 918 -29.50 -17.84 -44.42
CA ASN A 918 -29.69 -19.17 -44.99
C ASN A 918 -30.26 -20.16 -43.96
N ARG A 919 -29.79 -20.10 -42.71
CA ARG A 919 -30.31 -20.92 -41.61
C ARG A 919 -31.79 -20.62 -41.35
N GLN A 920 -32.15 -19.35 -41.23
CA GLN A 920 -33.54 -18.90 -40.98
C GLN A 920 -34.47 -19.28 -42.14
N LEU A 921 -33.97 -19.23 -43.39
CA LEU A 921 -34.72 -19.59 -44.59
C LEU A 921 -34.72 -21.09 -44.90
N GLY A 922 -33.96 -21.91 -44.16
CA GLY A 922 -33.82 -23.34 -44.41
C GLY A 922 -33.20 -23.67 -45.78
N ARG A 923 -32.29 -22.82 -46.27
CA ARG A 923 -31.65 -22.96 -47.60
C ARG A 923 -30.13 -23.16 -47.46
N GLU A 924 -29.54 -23.68 -48.52
CA GLU A 924 -28.09 -23.80 -48.69
C GLU A 924 -27.66 -23.11 -50.00
N GLY A 925 -26.42 -22.62 -50.09
CA GLY A 925 -25.87 -21.94 -51.27
C GLY A 925 -25.55 -20.45 -51.06
N GLU A 926 -25.16 -19.78 -52.15
CA GLU A 926 -24.78 -18.36 -52.13
C GLU A 926 -26.00 -17.46 -51.88
N PHE A 927 -25.90 -16.61 -50.85
CA PHE A 927 -26.94 -15.64 -50.49
C PHE A 927 -26.65 -14.27 -51.13
N TRP A 928 -25.40 -13.82 -51.04
CA TRP A 928 -24.94 -12.55 -51.61
C TRP A 928 -24.24 -12.74 -52.94
N GLN A 929 -24.35 -11.74 -53.80
CA GLN A 929 -23.46 -11.63 -54.94
C GLN A 929 -22.01 -11.43 -54.49
N LYS A 930 -21.09 -12.11 -55.19
CA LYS A 930 -19.64 -12.06 -54.91
C LYS A 930 -19.07 -10.65 -54.99
N GLU A 931 -19.53 -9.84 -55.94
CA GLU A 931 -19.08 -8.46 -56.12
C GLU A 931 -19.91 -7.46 -55.30
N SER A 932 -19.26 -6.41 -54.81
CA SER A 932 -19.91 -5.22 -54.25
C SER A 932 -19.59 -4.02 -55.14
N TYR A 933 -20.40 -2.97 -55.08
CA TYR A 933 -20.05 -1.67 -55.62
C TYR A 933 -19.62 -0.76 -54.48
N ASP A 934 -18.57 0.03 -54.69
CA ASP A 934 -18.14 1.08 -53.77
C ASP A 934 -17.84 2.39 -54.51
N HIS A 935 -18.14 3.48 -53.83
CA HIS A 935 -17.84 4.84 -54.23
C HIS A 935 -17.09 5.52 -53.09
N MET A 936 -15.81 5.85 -53.34
CA MET A 936 -15.00 6.62 -52.39
C MET A 936 -15.53 8.06 -52.32
N ILE A 937 -15.93 8.49 -51.13
CA ILE A 937 -16.48 9.82 -50.88
C ILE A 937 -15.35 10.85 -50.99
N ARG A 938 -15.57 11.87 -51.82
CA ARG A 938 -14.51 12.81 -52.24
C ARG A 938 -14.46 14.07 -51.38
N ASP A 939 -15.62 14.57 -50.97
CA ASP A 939 -15.77 15.81 -50.23
C ASP A 939 -17.12 15.83 -49.49
N GLY A 940 -17.39 16.94 -48.79
CA GLY A 940 -18.61 17.11 -48.00
C GLY A 940 -19.88 17.18 -48.84
N GLU A 941 -19.82 17.69 -50.07
CA GLU A 941 -20.99 17.74 -50.96
C GLU A 941 -21.34 16.34 -51.47
N ASP A 942 -20.33 15.57 -51.89
CA ASP A 942 -20.46 14.17 -52.27
C ASP A 942 -21.00 13.32 -51.11
N TYR A 943 -20.52 13.55 -49.87
CA TYR A 943 -21.06 12.88 -48.68
C TYR A 943 -22.55 13.15 -48.49
N GLN A 944 -22.97 14.42 -48.52
CA GLN A 944 -24.38 14.79 -48.35
C GLN A 944 -25.25 14.16 -49.43
N ASN A 945 -24.80 14.19 -50.69
CA ASN A 945 -25.52 13.57 -51.81
C ASN A 945 -25.69 12.06 -51.63
N GLN A 946 -24.64 11.34 -51.22
CA GLN A 946 -24.71 9.90 -50.98
C GLN A 946 -25.59 9.57 -49.77
N ARG A 947 -25.49 10.35 -48.69
CA ARG A 947 -26.28 10.17 -47.48
C ARG A 947 -27.77 10.33 -47.75
N ASP A 948 -28.16 11.43 -48.39
CA ASP A 948 -29.56 11.73 -48.70
C ASP A 948 -30.13 10.69 -49.67
N TYR A 949 -29.34 10.28 -50.68
CA TYR A 949 -29.71 9.17 -51.57
C TYR A 949 -30.04 7.89 -50.79
N ILE A 950 -29.20 7.48 -49.84
CA ILE A 950 -29.39 6.24 -49.07
C ILE A 950 -30.63 6.29 -48.17
N LEU A 951 -30.84 7.42 -47.48
CA LEU A 951 -31.97 7.59 -46.55
C LEU A 951 -33.30 7.72 -47.29
N GLU A 952 -33.31 8.33 -48.48
CA GLU A 952 -34.51 8.49 -49.30
C GLU A 952 -34.83 7.27 -50.17
N ASN A 953 -33.89 6.32 -50.31
CA ASN A 953 -34.03 5.16 -51.20
C ASN A 953 -35.27 4.29 -50.87
N PRO A 954 -35.55 3.90 -49.60
CA PRO A 954 -36.76 3.14 -49.27
C PRO A 954 -38.05 3.86 -49.67
N LYS A 955 -38.11 5.18 -49.45
CA LYS A 955 -39.26 6.02 -49.81
C LYS A 955 -39.44 6.08 -51.32
N SER A 956 -38.34 6.23 -52.08
CA SER A 956 -38.35 6.27 -53.54
C SER A 956 -38.81 4.94 -54.15
N ALA A 957 -38.50 3.82 -53.50
CA ALA A 957 -38.97 2.48 -53.87
C ALA A 957 -40.40 2.14 -53.39
N GLY A 958 -41.11 3.10 -52.78
CA GLY A 958 -42.49 2.90 -52.30
C GLY A 958 -42.63 2.08 -51.01
N LEU A 959 -41.55 1.93 -50.23
CA LEU A 959 -41.55 1.21 -48.96
C LEU A 959 -41.92 2.15 -47.80
N GLU A 960 -43.19 2.56 -47.74
CA GLU A 960 -43.70 3.41 -46.65
C GLU A 960 -43.60 2.69 -45.28
N GLY A 961 -43.03 3.38 -44.29
CA GLY A 961 -42.86 2.83 -42.93
C GLY A 961 -41.77 1.77 -42.80
N TRP A 962 -40.88 1.63 -43.79
CA TRP A 962 -39.77 0.68 -43.73
C TRP A 962 -38.76 1.07 -42.65
N LYS A 963 -38.58 0.18 -41.67
CA LYS A 963 -37.80 0.43 -40.45
C LYS A 963 -36.31 0.09 -40.55
N PHE A 964 -35.87 -0.50 -41.66
CA PHE A 964 -34.48 -0.94 -41.85
C PHE A 964 -33.67 0.11 -42.62
N VAL A 965 -33.71 1.34 -42.12
CA VAL A 965 -32.97 2.51 -42.58
C VAL A 965 -32.50 3.26 -41.36
N GLY A 966 -31.26 3.76 -41.37
CA GLY A 966 -30.67 4.43 -40.23
C GLY A 966 -29.56 5.39 -40.61
N GLU A 967 -29.34 6.39 -39.77
CA GLU A 967 -28.25 7.35 -39.86
C GLU A 967 -27.56 7.41 -38.50
N GLY A 968 -26.23 7.36 -38.50
CA GLY A 968 -25.44 7.64 -37.30
C GLY A 968 -25.41 6.49 -36.31
N ALA A 969 -24.49 5.55 -36.52
CA ALA A 969 -23.92 4.75 -35.45
C ALA A 969 -22.46 5.16 -35.21
N GLY A 970 -22.25 6.47 -35.00
CA GLY A 970 -21.10 7.01 -34.30
C GLY A 970 -21.54 7.38 -32.89
N ARG A 971 -21.04 6.64 -31.89
CA ARG A 971 -21.33 6.79 -30.44
C ARG A 971 -22.84 6.77 -30.09
N LEU A 972 -23.38 5.57 -29.80
CA LEU A 972 -24.55 5.46 -28.92
C LEU A 972 -24.11 5.85 -27.50
N GLU A 973 -24.42 7.06 -27.04
CA GLU A 973 -24.45 7.33 -25.60
C GLU A 973 -25.74 6.72 -25.05
N THR A 974 -25.65 5.49 -24.54
CA THR A 974 -26.63 5.01 -23.55
C THR A 974 -26.64 6.00 -22.39
N ALA A 975 -27.82 6.33 -21.88
CA ALA A 975 -27.95 7.17 -20.70
C ALA A 975 -27.09 6.60 -19.57
N ALA A 976 -25.95 7.25 -19.25
CA ALA A 976 -25.02 6.94 -18.16
C ALA A 976 -25.25 5.57 -17.48
N THR A 977 -24.96 4.49 -18.20
CA THR A 977 -25.16 3.12 -17.72
C THR A 977 -23.92 2.70 -16.94
N ASP A 978 -24.08 2.57 -15.62
CA ASP A 978 -23.04 2.10 -14.71
C ASP A 978 -23.59 1.02 -13.77
N HIS A 979 -22.71 0.32 -13.09
CA HIS A 979 -23.02 -0.83 -12.24
C HIS A 979 -22.23 -0.74 -10.94
N ILE A 980 -22.75 -1.41 -9.91
CA ILE A 980 -21.94 -1.75 -8.74
C ILE A 980 -21.95 -3.26 -8.56
N GLY A 981 -20.90 -3.79 -7.94
CA GLY A 981 -20.90 -5.15 -7.44
C GLY A 981 -21.04 -5.20 -5.93
N GLY A 982 -21.31 -6.38 -5.40
CA GLY A 982 -21.28 -6.66 -3.96
C GLY A 982 -20.90 -8.11 -3.70
N PHE A 983 -20.34 -8.38 -2.52
CA PHE A 983 -19.96 -9.74 -2.12
C PHE A 983 -20.05 -9.98 -0.61
N VAL A 984 -20.19 -11.26 -0.25
CA VAL A 984 -20.02 -11.80 1.11
C VAL A 984 -19.31 -13.14 1.01
N VAL A 985 -18.30 -13.36 1.84
CA VAL A 985 -17.58 -14.64 2.00
C VAL A 985 -17.48 -15.03 3.46
N GLY A 986 -17.48 -16.33 3.75
CA GLY A 986 -17.34 -16.86 5.10
C GLY A 986 -16.66 -18.22 5.14
N ILE A 987 -15.90 -18.45 6.22
CA ILE A 987 -15.25 -19.71 6.54
C ILE A 987 -15.96 -20.33 7.76
N HIS A 988 -16.53 -21.51 7.59
CA HIS A 988 -17.29 -22.22 8.62
C HIS A 988 -16.47 -23.37 9.22
N GLY A 989 -16.72 -23.72 10.49
CA GLY A 989 -16.08 -24.86 11.18
C GLY A 989 -14.92 -24.50 12.11
N ALA A 990 -14.48 -23.23 12.10
CA ALA A 990 -13.35 -22.76 12.90
C ALA A 990 -13.67 -22.68 14.39
N ASP A 991 -14.84 -22.18 14.75
CA ASP A 991 -15.25 -22.01 16.15
C ASP A 991 -15.49 -23.37 16.83
N GLU A 992 -16.09 -24.33 16.11
CA GLU A 992 -16.29 -25.69 16.61
C GLU A 992 -14.96 -26.40 16.82
N PHE A 993 -14.01 -26.25 15.89
CA PHE A 993 -12.69 -26.88 16.03
C PHE A 993 -11.87 -26.24 17.15
N ALA A 994 -11.89 -24.91 17.27
CA ALA A 994 -11.23 -24.22 18.37
C ALA A 994 -11.78 -24.67 19.73
N ALA A 995 -13.10 -24.80 19.85
CA ALA A 995 -13.75 -25.26 21.09
C ALA A 995 -13.43 -26.73 21.45
N GLU A 996 -13.12 -27.58 20.46
CA GLU A 996 -12.61 -28.93 20.70
C GLU A 996 -11.17 -28.88 21.25
N LEU A 997 -10.29 -28.08 20.63
CA LEU A 997 -8.90 -27.91 21.05
C LEU A 997 -8.79 -27.28 22.45
N ASP A 998 -9.64 -26.31 22.77
CA ASP A 998 -9.72 -25.72 24.11
C ASP A 998 -10.07 -26.76 25.18
N LYS A 999 -10.98 -27.72 24.88
CA LYS A 999 -11.31 -28.83 25.80
C LYS A 999 -10.16 -29.81 25.99
N GLU A 1000 -9.28 -29.91 25.00
CA GLU A 1000 -8.06 -30.72 25.06
C GLU A 1000 -6.90 -29.97 25.76
N ASN A 1001 -7.12 -28.73 26.22
CA ASN A 1001 -6.12 -27.82 26.76
C ASN A 1001 -5.00 -27.49 25.75
N ASP A 1002 -5.34 -27.33 24.47
CA ASP A 1002 -4.44 -26.85 23.42
C ASP A 1002 -4.79 -25.39 23.00
N PRO A 1003 -4.43 -24.38 23.81
CA PRO A 1003 -4.72 -22.98 23.49
C PRO A 1003 -3.95 -22.49 22.27
N TYR A 1004 -2.80 -23.11 21.95
CA TYR A 1004 -2.02 -22.79 20.77
C TYR A 1004 -2.75 -23.22 19.51
N GLY A 1005 -3.23 -24.48 19.45
CA GLY A 1005 -4.04 -24.99 18.35
C GLY A 1005 -5.34 -24.18 18.16
N SER A 1006 -6.02 -23.84 19.25
CA SER A 1006 -7.25 -23.02 19.22
C SER A 1006 -7.04 -21.65 18.58
N ILE A 1007 -5.95 -20.95 18.93
CA ILE A 1007 -5.59 -19.66 18.30
C ILE A 1007 -5.18 -19.87 16.84
N MET A 1008 -4.41 -20.93 16.55
CA MET A 1008 -3.91 -21.25 15.21
C MET A 1008 -5.07 -21.48 14.22
N VAL A 1009 -6.06 -22.30 14.56
CA VAL A 1009 -7.18 -22.60 13.66
C VAL A 1009 -8.05 -21.36 13.38
N LYS A 1010 -8.25 -20.50 14.37
CA LYS A 1010 -8.96 -19.22 14.21
C LYS A 1010 -8.19 -18.25 13.31
N ALA A 1011 -6.88 -18.13 13.52
CA ALA A 1011 -6.01 -17.28 12.70
C ALA A 1011 -5.96 -17.77 11.25
N ILE A 1012 -5.91 -19.09 11.02
CA ILE A 1012 -5.97 -19.69 9.67
C ILE A 1012 -7.33 -19.44 9.01
N ALA A 1013 -8.44 -19.57 9.75
CA ALA A 1013 -9.77 -19.30 9.21
C ALA A 1013 -9.92 -17.85 8.73
N ASP A 1014 -9.42 -16.89 9.52
CA ASP A 1014 -9.38 -15.47 9.15
C ASP A 1014 -8.54 -15.23 7.88
N ARG A 1015 -7.38 -15.90 7.77
CA ARG A 1015 -6.57 -15.88 6.54
C ARG A 1015 -7.31 -16.43 5.33
N PHE A 1016 -8.08 -17.51 5.48
CA PHE A 1016 -8.90 -18.05 4.40
C PHE A 1016 -10.04 -17.10 4.00
N ALA A 1017 -10.66 -16.39 4.94
CA ALA A 1017 -11.73 -15.44 4.64
C ALA A 1017 -11.23 -14.28 3.78
N GLU A 1018 -10.08 -13.70 4.15
CA GLU A 1018 -9.43 -12.63 3.39
C GLU A 1018 -8.91 -13.11 2.02
N ALA A 1019 -8.32 -14.31 1.98
CA ALA A 1019 -7.90 -14.94 0.73
C ALA A 1019 -9.08 -15.17 -0.21
N PHE A 1020 -10.24 -15.56 0.33
CA PHE A 1020 -11.46 -15.74 -0.45
C PHE A 1020 -12.01 -14.41 -0.96
N ALA A 1021 -11.98 -13.35 -0.15
CA ALA A 1021 -12.37 -12.01 -0.61
C ALA A 1021 -11.49 -11.52 -1.79
N GLU A 1022 -10.17 -11.76 -1.74
CA GLU A 1022 -9.25 -11.43 -2.83
C GLU A 1022 -9.51 -12.27 -4.09
N CYS A 1023 -9.67 -13.59 -3.92
CA CYS A 1023 -9.97 -14.51 -5.01
C CYS A 1023 -11.29 -14.15 -5.71
N LEU A 1024 -12.33 -13.86 -4.92
CA LEU A 1024 -13.64 -13.48 -5.44
C LEU A 1024 -13.61 -12.10 -6.11
N HIS A 1025 -12.82 -11.15 -5.59
CA HIS A 1025 -12.63 -9.86 -6.25
C HIS A 1025 -11.92 -10.04 -7.60
N HIS A 1026 -10.84 -10.83 -7.66
CA HIS A 1026 -10.17 -11.15 -8.93
C HIS A 1026 -11.15 -11.75 -9.95
N ARG A 1027 -11.95 -12.74 -9.53
CA ARG A 1027 -13.01 -13.30 -10.37
C ARG A 1027 -14.02 -12.26 -10.81
N ALA A 1028 -14.43 -11.37 -9.90
CA ALA A 1028 -15.39 -10.33 -10.20
C ALA A 1028 -14.87 -9.33 -11.24
N ARG A 1029 -13.59 -8.97 -11.24
CA ARG A 1029 -13.02 -8.06 -12.26
C ARG A 1029 -13.01 -8.67 -13.66
N ILE A 1030 -12.72 -9.98 -13.74
CA ILE A 1030 -12.81 -10.76 -14.99
C ILE A 1030 -14.26 -10.84 -15.47
N ASP A 1031 -15.17 -11.26 -14.59
CA ASP A 1031 -16.60 -11.37 -14.94
C ASP A 1031 -17.25 -10.00 -15.23
N TRP A 1032 -16.66 -8.89 -14.73
CA TRP A 1032 -17.08 -7.53 -15.07
C TRP A 1032 -16.44 -7.02 -16.37
N GLY A 1033 -15.45 -7.72 -16.92
CA GLY A 1033 -14.91 -7.47 -18.25
C GLY A 1033 -13.91 -6.32 -18.36
N TYR A 1034 -13.36 -5.83 -17.24
CA TYR A 1034 -12.30 -4.81 -17.25
C TYR A 1034 -10.92 -5.35 -16.82
N GLU A 1035 -10.80 -6.66 -16.64
CA GLU A 1035 -9.53 -7.39 -16.49
C GLU A 1035 -9.60 -8.68 -17.33
N ALA A 1036 -8.53 -9.00 -18.05
CA ALA A 1036 -8.44 -10.26 -18.81
C ALA A 1036 -7.93 -11.41 -17.93
N GLU A 1037 -8.34 -12.64 -18.25
CA GLU A 1037 -7.87 -13.83 -17.52
C GLU A 1037 -6.35 -13.98 -17.63
N GLY A 1038 -5.65 -14.01 -16.49
CA GLY A 1038 -4.20 -14.12 -16.42
C GLY A 1038 -3.44 -12.83 -16.71
N GLU A 1039 -4.11 -11.68 -16.76
CA GLU A 1039 -3.47 -10.37 -16.97
C GLU A 1039 -2.55 -9.98 -15.81
N LEU A 1040 -2.97 -10.26 -14.57
CA LEU A 1040 -2.23 -9.91 -13.36
C LEU A 1040 -1.66 -11.14 -12.65
N THR A 1041 -0.44 -11.02 -12.13
CA THR A 1041 0.15 -12.02 -11.23
C THR A 1041 -0.50 -11.94 -9.85
N ASN A 1042 -0.48 -13.04 -9.07
CA ASN A 1042 -0.96 -13.02 -7.68
C ASN A 1042 -0.33 -11.88 -6.85
N ASP A 1043 0.95 -11.57 -7.06
CA ASP A 1043 1.62 -10.45 -6.38
C ASP A 1043 1.06 -9.08 -6.76
N GLN A 1044 0.65 -8.88 -8.02
CA GLN A 1044 -0.04 -7.67 -8.44
C GLN A 1044 -1.44 -7.55 -7.82
N LEU A 1045 -2.15 -8.69 -7.64
CA LEU A 1045 -3.43 -8.73 -6.93
C LEU A 1045 -3.28 -8.27 -5.47
N ILE A 1046 -2.26 -8.77 -4.77
CA ILE A 1046 -2.08 -8.48 -3.33
C ILE A 1046 -1.69 -7.03 -3.08
N HIS A 1047 -0.91 -6.42 -3.97
CA HIS A 1047 -0.55 -5.00 -3.88
C HIS A 1047 -1.67 -4.06 -4.33
N GLU A 1048 -2.85 -4.62 -4.67
CA GLU A 1048 -4.01 -3.91 -5.22
C GLU A 1048 -3.64 -3.13 -6.49
N ASN A 1049 -2.72 -3.68 -7.31
CA ASN A 1049 -2.31 -3.10 -8.58
C ASN A 1049 -3.30 -3.49 -9.71
N TYR A 1050 -4.59 -3.37 -9.43
CA TYR A 1050 -5.68 -3.55 -10.38
C TYR A 1050 -6.57 -2.31 -10.43
N GLN A 1051 -7.36 -2.22 -11.50
CA GLN A 1051 -8.45 -1.28 -11.59
C GLN A 1051 -9.58 -1.65 -10.60
N GLY A 1052 -10.19 -0.65 -9.99
CA GLY A 1052 -11.33 -0.82 -9.09
C GLY A 1052 -10.94 -1.09 -7.63
N ILE A 1053 -11.94 -1.02 -6.75
CA ILE A 1053 -11.80 -1.20 -5.29
C ILE A 1053 -12.95 -2.02 -4.72
N ARG A 1054 -12.75 -2.56 -3.50
CA ARG A 1054 -13.74 -3.37 -2.79
C ARG A 1054 -14.09 -2.87 -1.37
N PRO A 1055 -14.52 -1.61 -1.19
CA PRO A 1055 -14.75 -1.03 0.14
C PRO A 1055 -15.76 -1.84 0.97
N ALA A 1056 -15.40 -2.05 2.23
CA ALA A 1056 -16.18 -2.80 3.19
C ALA A 1056 -16.80 -1.86 4.26
N PRO A 1057 -18.11 -1.99 4.56
CA PRO A 1057 -18.73 -1.25 5.65
C PRO A 1057 -18.05 -1.43 7.01
N GLY A 1058 -17.62 -0.33 7.61
CA GLY A 1058 -16.79 -0.26 8.82
C GLY A 1058 -15.36 0.24 8.59
N TYR A 1059 -14.88 0.20 7.35
CA TYR A 1059 -13.56 0.74 6.99
C TYR A 1059 -13.62 2.27 6.83
N PRO A 1060 -12.48 2.98 6.89
CA PRO A 1060 -12.46 4.45 6.83
C PRO A 1060 -13.15 5.07 5.61
N ALA A 1061 -13.23 4.36 4.48
CA ALA A 1061 -13.91 4.85 3.27
C ALA A 1061 -15.44 4.72 3.33
N GLN A 1062 -15.94 3.81 4.17
CA GLN A 1062 -17.36 3.53 4.38
C GLN A 1062 -17.60 3.18 5.85
N PRO A 1063 -17.52 4.16 6.76
CA PRO A 1063 -17.43 3.88 8.20
C PRO A 1063 -18.70 3.32 8.84
N ASP A 1064 -19.87 3.52 8.22
CA ASP A 1064 -21.14 3.05 8.77
C ASP A 1064 -21.34 1.54 8.57
N HIS A 1065 -21.35 0.79 9.67
CA HIS A 1065 -21.62 -0.66 9.64
C HIS A 1065 -23.07 -1.02 9.29
N THR A 1066 -24.02 -0.08 9.40
CA THR A 1066 -25.44 -0.31 9.08
C THR A 1066 -25.72 -0.39 7.58
N GLU A 1067 -24.70 -0.26 6.74
CA GLU A 1067 -24.77 -0.59 5.31
C GLU A 1067 -24.73 -2.11 5.05
N LYS A 1068 -24.26 -2.92 6.01
CA LYS A 1068 -24.17 -4.39 5.84
C LYS A 1068 -25.53 -5.07 5.69
N PRO A 1069 -26.57 -4.77 6.50
CA PRO A 1069 -27.90 -5.35 6.28
C PRO A 1069 -28.42 -5.13 4.86
N LEU A 1070 -28.24 -3.93 4.29
CA LEU A 1070 -28.64 -3.63 2.92
C LEU A 1070 -27.89 -4.48 1.89
N LEU A 1071 -26.59 -4.70 2.11
CA LEU A 1071 -25.76 -5.57 1.27
C LEU A 1071 -26.19 -7.04 1.39
N PHE A 1072 -26.45 -7.52 2.60
CA PHE A 1072 -26.89 -8.88 2.86
C PHE A 1072 -28.25 -9.15 2.22
N ASP A 1073 -29.18 -8.22 2.32
CA ASP A 1073 -30.51 -8.31 1.69
C ASP A 1073 -30.41 -8.24 0.17
N LEU A 1074 -29.57 -7.36 -0.38
CA LEU A 1074 -29.34 -7.24 -1.82
C LEU A 1074 -28.87 -8.56 -2.42
N LEU A 1075 -27.95 -9.24 -1.74
CA LEU A 1075 -27.35 -10.49 -2.19
C LEU A 1075 -28.15 -11.74 -1.79
N GLY A 1076 -29.02 -11.67 -0.78
CA GLY A 1076 -29.54 -12.88 -0.13
C GLY A 1076 -28.44 -13.66 0.60
N ALA A 1077 -27.49 -12.93 1.21
CA ALA A 1077 -26.22 -13.50 1.64
C ALA A 1077 -26.34 -14.54 2.74
N THR A 1078 -27.22 -14.34 3.73
CA THR A 1078 -27.36 -15.29 4.86
C THR A 1078 -27.82 -16.65 4.40
N ASP A 1079 -28.84 -16.72 3.53
CA ASP A 1079 -29.33 -18.00 3.01
C ASP A 1079 -28.30 -18.68 2.10
N ALA A 1080 -27.57 -17.89 1.30
CA ALA A 1080 -26.60 -18.39 0.35
C ALA A 1080 -25.30 -18.91 1.00
N THR A 1081 -24.82 -18.23 2.04
CA THR A 1081 -23.50 -18.49 2.63
C THR A 1081 -23.58 -19.14 4.01
N GLY A 1082 -24.62 -18.84 4.79
CA GLY A 1082 -24.69 -19.15 6.21
C GLY A 1082 -24.04 -18.09 7.12
N VAL A 1083 -23.49 -17.00 6.55
CA VAL A 1083 -22.98 -15.86 7.32
C VAL A 1083 -24.16 -15.01 7.81
N SER A 1084 -24.17 -14.66 9.09
CA SER A 1084 -25.24 -13.87 9.73
C SER A 1084 -24.68 -12.58 10.34
N LEU A 1085 -25.55 -11.61 10.61
CA LEU A 1085 -25.19 -10.35 11.27
C LEU A 1085 -25.70 -10.31 12.71
N THR A 1086 -24.87 -9.84 13.63
CA THR A 1086 -25.28 -9.52 15.01
C THR A 1086 -26.05 -8.19 15.05
N GLU A 1087 -26.61 -7.85 16.22
CA GLU A 1087 -27.25 -6.55 16.47
C GLU A 1087 -26.30 -5.34 16.27
N SER A 1088 -24.99 -5.56 16.43
CA SER A 1088 -23.94 -4.56 16.17
C SER A 1088 -23.40 -4.63 14.73
N CYS A 1089 -24.04 -5.40 13.85
CA CYS A 1089 -23.60 -5.66 12.47
C CYS A 1089 -22.21 -6.32 12.38
N ALA A 1090 -21.78 -7.07 13.40
CA ALA A 1090 -20.63 -7.99 13.27
C ALA A 1090 -21.08 -9.24 12.49
N MET A 1091 -20.18 -9.86 11.73
CA MET A 1091 -20.49 -11.06 10.95
C MET A 1091 -20.17 -12.32 11.76
N HIS A 1092 -21.02 -13.34 11.67
CA HIS A 1092 -20.79 -14.67 12.24
C HIS A 1092 -20.90 -15.75 11.14
N PRO A 1093 -19.92 -16.65 10.96
CA PRO A 1093 -18.68 -16.80 11.74
C PRO A 1093 -17.77 -15.57 11.69
N GLY A 1094 -16.88 -15.41 12.68
CA GLY A 1094 -16.00 -14.24 12.75
C GLY A 1094 -15.04 -14.14 11.54
N ALA A 1095 -14.64 -15.26 10.98
CA ALA A 1095 -13.87 -15.33 9.73
C ALA A 1095 -14.76 -15.11 8.50
N ALA A 1096 -15.19 -13.86 8.29
CA ALA A 1096 -16.04 -13.45 7.19
C ALA A 1096 -15.70 -12.04 6.69
N VAL A 1097 -15.92 -11.79 5.39
CA VAL A 1097 -15.66 -10.49 4.75
C VAL A 1097 -16.83 -10.13 3.83
N CYS A 1098 -17.24 -8.86 3.81
CA CYS A 1098 -18.24 -8.35 2.89
C CYS A 1098 -17.87 -6.96 2.38
N GLY A 1099 -18.32 -6.60 1.18
CA GLY A 1099 -18.11 -5.26 0.64
C GLY A 1099 -18.83 -5.02 -0.69
N LEU A 1100 -18.67 -3.80 -1.18
CA LEU A 1100 -19.09 -3.38 -2.51
C LEU A 1100 -17.92 -3.41 -3.48
N TYR A 1101 -18.18 -3.60 -4.77
CA TYR A 1101 -17.18 -3.47 -5.83
C TYR A 1101 -17.44 -2.24 -6.68
N PHE A 1102 -16.37 -1.50 -7.00
CA PHE A 1102 -16.39 -0.34 -7.89
C PHE A 1102 -15.39 -0.57 -9.01
N SER A 1103 -15.78 -0.30 -10.26
CA SER A 1103 -14.96 -0.53 -11.45
C SER A 1103 -14.24 0.72 -11.94
N HIS A 1104 -14.58 1.91 -11.45
CA HIS A 1104 -14.02 3.17 -11.95
C HIS A 1104 -12.48 3.21 -11.78
N PRO A 1105 -11.71 3.58 -12.81
CA PRO A 1105 -10.23 3.51 -12.77
C PRO A 1105 -9.59 4.47 -11.78
N GLU A 1106 -10.26 5.57 -11.44
CA GLU A 1106 -9.79 6.52 -10.40
C GLU A 1106 -10.31 6.20 -9.00
N SER A 1107 -11.14 5.16 -8.84
CA SER A 1107 -11.62 4.77 -7.52
C SER A 1107 -10.43 4.34 -6.63
N HIS A 1108 -10.45 4.80 -5.38
CA HIS A 1108 -9.38 4.52 -4.42
C HIS A 1108 -9.93 4.60 -3.00
N TYR A 1109 -9.27 3.92 -2.06
CA TYR A 1109 -9.57 4.07 -0.65
C TYR A 1109 -9.17 5.45 -0.13
N PHE A 1110 -10.06 6.07 0.62
CA PHE A 1110 -9.84 7.33 1.33
C PHE A 1110 -10.40 7.21 2.75
N ALA A 1111 -9.99 8.10 3.65
CA ALA A 1111 -10.53 8.13 5.00
C ALA A 1111 -11.57 9.25 5.14
N ILE A 1112 -12.76 8.90 5.63
CA ILE A 1112 -13.69 9.82 6.25
C ILE A 1112 -13.21 10.09 7.67
N SER A 1113 -13.18 11.35 8.08
CA SER A 1113 -12.88 11.78 9.44
C SER A 1113 -13.44 13.18 9.67
N GLU A 1114 -13.56 13.57 10.94
CA GLU A 1114 -14.01 14.90 11.35
C GLU A 1114 -15.38 15.29 10.75
N LEU A 1115 -16.33 14.35 10.76
CA LEU A 1115 -17.70 14.58 10.26
C LEU A 1115 -18.35 15.72 11.03
N GLN A 1116 -18.86 16.71 10.30
CA GLN A 1116 -19.54 17.87 10.87
C GLN A 1116 -21.03 17.60 11.01
N LYS A 1117 -21.67 18.34 11.92
CA LYS A 1117 -23.07 18.13 12.30
C LYS A 1117 -24.04 18.21 11.13
N ASP A 1118 -23.80 19.12 10.18
CA ASP A 1118 -24.61 19.30 8.98
C ASP A 1118 -24.67 18.04 8.11
N GLN A 1119 -23.55 17.32 7.95
CA GLN A 1119 -23.51 16.05 7.24
C GLN A 1119 -24.17 14.91 8.02
N VAL A 1120 -24.02 14.86 9.34
CA VAL A 1120 -24.66 13.81 10.15
C VAL A 1120 -26.17 13.97 10.15
N GLU A 1121 -26.68 15.20 10.22
CA GLU A 1121 -28.11 15.50 10.07
C GLU A 1121 -28.66 15.11 8.69
N ASP A 1122 -27.93 15.45 7.61
CA ASP A 1122 -28.29 15.04 6.24
C ASP A 1122 -28.26 13.51 6.08
N TYR A 1123 -27.25 12.83 6.63
CA TYR A 1123 -27.12 11.38 6.60
C TYR A 1123 -28.23 10.68 7.38
N ALA A 1124 -28.54 11.14 8.59
CA ALA A 1124 -29.64 10.62 9.40
C ALA A 1124 -30.96 10.71 8.63
N LYS A 1125 -31.22 11.86 7.98
CA LYS A 1125 -32.40 12.05 7.15
C LYS A 1125 -32.44 11.10 5.94
N ARG A 1126 -31.31 10.90 5.26
CA ARG A 1126 -31.21 9.97 4.11
C ARG A 1126 -31.48 8.52 4.51
N LYS A 1127 -30.98 8.07 5.67
CA LYS A 1127 -31.19 6.71 6.19
C LYS A 1127 -32.53 6.51 6.91
N GLY A 1128 -33.28 7.57 7.16
CA GLY A 1128 -34.48 7.51 8.01
C GLY A 1128 -34.19 7.23 9.48
N MET A 1129 -32.98 7.59 9.95
CA MET A 1129 -32.56 7.47 11.35
C MET A 1129 -32.77 8.80 12.09
N THR A 1130 -32.86 8.72 13.41
CA THR A 1130 -32.72 9.91 14.26
C THR A 1130 -31.28 10.40 14.26
N LEU A 1131 -31.06 11.69 14.55
CA LEU A 1131 -29.71 12.26 14.66
C LEU A 1131 -28.88 11.50 15.73
N ALA A 1132 -29.48 11.18 16.87
CA ALA A 1132 -28.81 10.47 17.95
C ALA A 1132 -28.37 9.04 17.54
N GLU A 1133 -29.17 8.35 16.72
CA GLU A 1133 -28.79 7.04 16.17
C GLU A 1133 -27.61 7.17 15.19
N ALA A 1134 -27.63 8.17 14.30
CA ALA A 1134 -26.52 8.42 13.39
C ALA A 1134 -25.23 8.81 14.14
N GLU A 1135 -25.33 9.68 15.16
CA GLU A 1135 -24.22 10.06 16.03
C GLU A 1135 -23.65 8.86 16.80
N LYS A 1136 -24.50 7.90 17.17
CA LYS A 1136 -24.07 6.63 17.79
C LYS A 1136 -23.21 5.82 16.81
N TRP A 1137 -23.75 5.48 15.64
CA TRP A 1137 -23.03 4.64 14.66
C TRP A 1137 -21.79 5.30 14.07
N LEU A 1138 -21.78 6.63 13.93
CA LEU A 1138 -20.67 7.40 13.39
C LEU A 1138 -19.75 7.97 14.47
N GLY A 1139 -19.97 7.65 15.75
CA GLY A 1139 -19.33 8.27 16.91
C GLY A 1139 -17.82 8.45 16.80
N PRO A 1140 -17.03 7.42 16.42
CA PRO A 1140 -15.58 7.53 16.27
C PRO A 1140 -15.10 8.49 15.18
N TRP A 1141 -15.99 8.89 14.27
CA TRP A 1141 -15.68 9.68 13.08
C TRP A 1141 -16.15 11.14 13.18
N LEU A 1142 -16.86 11.50 14.26
CA LEU A 1142 -17.40 12.85 14.50
C LEU A 1142 -16.29 13.87 14.81
N GLY A 1143 -16.35 15.02 14.17
CA GLY A 1143 -15.46 16.17 14.45
C GLY A 1143 -16.00 17.14 15.51
N TYR A 1144 -17.05 16.73 16.21
CA TYR A 1144 -17.69 17.47 17.28
C TYR A 1144 -18.13 16.52 18.41
N ILE A 1145 -18.48 17.09 19.56
CA ILE A 1145 -19.06 16.36 20.68
C ILE A 1145 -20.59 16.53 20.58
N PRO A 1146 -21.36 15.45 20.36
CA PRO A 1146 -22.82 15.45 20.35
C PRO A 1146 -23.47 16.05 21.60
#